data_AF-A0A131XXV7-F1
#
_entry.id   AF-A0A131XXV7-F1
#
_cell.length_a   1.000
_cell.length_b   1.000
_cell.length_c   1.000
_cell.angle_alpha   90.00
_cell.angle_beta   90.00
_cell.angle_gamma   90.00
#
_symmetry.space_group_name_H-M   'P 1'
#
loop_
_entity.id
_entity.type
_entity.pdbx_description
1 polymer ?
#
loop_
_entity_poly.entity_id
_entity_poly.type
_entity_poly.pdbx_seq_one_letter_code
_entity_poly.pdbx_strand_id
1 'polypeptide(L)'
;MLSGDLHRQVFGDAVVEVDPRAVERGVKHLKAQQLWGHETTALPDVSFALPELLGSDLEEHFANLGHRYARPYRQAAESLSAIKLPPLPRVWNWAPGWTKYGNDGTTERVDCPDDEALVFDVEVCVKEGHFPTLATAASKDSWYSWCSAQLTKEQFKWKERVNIGDLIPLETRTGPESVPRVVVGHNVGFDRSFLREQYFIQGSQLRFLDTLSLHVCVSGLTGLQRALSMANKSEKAAKGPPPEMWQDLSSLNNLGDVYALYSGGKVLKKEARDTFLNGSLGDIAADFQGLMTYCANDVLATHEVLSKLLPLYFERFPHPISFAGMLEMSTAYLPVNQNWERYLSDAEAVYQDVQQELKQTLAGIANSACRLLHGNAYKRDPWLWDLDWSVQNMRCKKSAVNKSAVKGRAVVETQTDKGDLERGLEEEVKDILKTSEALYKTQPFLSGYPAWYRDFCVKPPDDEDSDWEPGPSVISTQMRSVPKLLRLKWDGYPLHFDMKQGWGYLVPREQKDGTVVVPSLAEDSEAKGDEKPKFPLPEFLKACGYEDVKDDLGLKDTGLQWQQLDNIPEEGEAKLWRKVLGNRTRPPQVKENLDMDVDIDGCHFFRLPHKDGPHKRVGNPLAKDFLTKVTDGILQAGDNPQANRVLLLSKIISYWKNARDRIASQMVVWFTKSDLPETVHDRDSSDYGVILPRLIPAGTVTRRAVEPTWLTASNAYIDRVGSELKSMVQAPKGYHIVGADVDSQELWIASILADAHFAEMHGCTAIGWMTLQGNKAVGTDMHSRTAASVGISRDQAKVINYARIYGAGQPFAQRLLMQFNHRLDAQEASTKAKKMYAQTKGVRVAVPEVVEGQQV
;
A
#
# COMPACT_ATOMS: atom_id res chain seq x y z
N MET A 1 16.90 -25.88 22.42
CA MET A 1 17.71 -27.09 22.33
C MET A 1 16.77 -28.27 22.18
N LEU A 2 17.19 -29.32 21.48
CA LEU A 2 16.43 -30.58 21.44
C LEU A 2 16.62 -31.32 22.76
N SER A 3 15.58 -32.02 23.22
CA SER A 3 15.72 -32.98 24.33
C SER A 3 16.67 -34.11 23.91
N GLY A 4 17.29 -34.79 24.87
CA GLY A 4 18.23 -35.88 24.56
C GLY A 4 17.63 -37.00 23.71
N ASP A 5 16.34 -37.31 23.90
CA ASP A 5 15.62 -38.29 23.09
C ASP A 5 15.44 -37.82 21.64
N LEU A 6 15.01 -36.57 21.42
CA LEU A 6 14.83 -36.02 20.08
C LEU A 6 16.18 -35.83 19.37
N HIS A 7 17.22 -35.45 20.11
CA HIS A 7 18.58 -35.36 19.58
C HIS A 7 19.04 -36.72 19.05
N ARG A 8 18.85 -37.81 19.82
CA ARG A 8 19.21 -39.16 19.38
C ARG A 8 18.45 -39.61 18.14
N GLN A 9 17.17 -39.24 18.02
CA GLN A 9 16.36 -39.58 16.85
C GLN A 9 16.81 -38.83 15.58
N VAL A 10 17.37 -37.62 15.71
CA VAL A 10 17.77 -36.78 14.57
C VAL A 10 19.25 -36.95 14.21
N PHE A 11 20.13 -37.07 15.21
CA PHE A 11 21.59 -37.06 15.05
C PHE A 11 22.26 -38.36 15.53
N GLY A 12 21.48 -39.39 15.92
CA GLY A 12 22.01 -40.65 16.43
C GLY A 12 22.80 -40.48 17.73
N ASP A 13 23.89 -41.24 17.86
CA ASP A 13 24.78 -41.20 19.03
C ASP A 13 25.85 -40.10 18.95
N ALA A 14 25.67 -39.09 18.09
CA ALA A 14 26.59 -37.97 18.00
C ALA A 14 26.66 -37.24 19.35
N VAL A 15 27.85 -37.18 19.96
CA VAL A 15 28.09 -36.42 21.18
C VAL A 15 28.67 -35.06 20.80
N VAL A 16 27.99 -33.98 21.20
CA VAL A 16 28.51 -32.63 21.02
C VAL A 16 29.53 -32.35 22.12
N GLU A 17 30.82 -32.47 21.79
CA GLU A 17 31.90 -32.01 22.68
C GLU A 17 31.96 -30.48 22.65
N VAL A 18 31.68 -29.86 23.80
CA VAL A 18 31.72 -28.40 23.94
C VAL A 18 33.11 -27.97 24.41
N ASP A 19 33.82 -27.19 23.59
CA ASP A 19 35.12 -26.61 23.99
C ASP A 19 34.95 -25.66 25.20
N PRO A 20 35.60 -25.93 26.35
CA PRO A 20 35.53 -25.05 27.52
C PRO A 20 35.93 -23.60 27.23
N ARG A 21 36.84 -23.36 26.27
CA ARG A 21 37.24 -22.00 25.87
C ARG A 21 36.12 -21.29 25.10
N ALA A 22 35.33 -22.02 24.31
CA ALA A 22 34.14 -21.48 23.65
C ALA A 22 33.08 -21.03 24.67
N VAL A 23 32.85 -21.84 25.71
CA VAL A 23 31.96 -21.49 26.82
C VAL A 23 32.43 -20.22 27.52
N GLU A 24 33.71 -20.15 27.87
CA GLU A 24 34.28 -18.98 28.56
C GLU A 24 34.14 -17.70 27.71
N ARG A 25 34.39 -17.78 26.40
CA ARG A 25 34.19 -16.68 25.46
C ARG A 25 32.73 -16.21 25.44
N GLY A 26 31.77 -17.14 25.35
CA GLY A 26 30.34 -16.84 25.39
C GLY A 26 29.94 -16.15 26.70
N VAL A 27 30.34 -16.71 27.85
CA VAL A 27 30.06 -16.13 29.18
C VAL A 27 30.66 -14.73 29.30
N LYS A 28 31.91 -14.53 28.87
CA LYS A 28 32.56 -13.21 28.89
C LYS A 28 31.81 -12.20 28.02
N HIS A 29 31.36 -12.60 26.83
CA HIS A 29 30.56 -11.77 25.94
C HIS A 29 29.21 -11.38 26.56
N LEU A 30 28.47 -12.35 27.10
CA LEU A 30 27.15 -12.10 27.71
C LEU A 30 27.25 -11.25 28.99
N LYS A 31 28.31 -11.41 29.78
CA LYS A 31 28.61 -10.54 30.93
C LYS A 31 28.86 -9.09 30.47
N ALA A 32 29.67 -8.89 29.43
CA ALA A 32 29.92 -7.55 28.88
C ALA A 32 28.63 -6.87 28.37
N GLN A 33 27.66 -7.66 27.89
CA GLN A 33 26.38 -7.19 27.38
C GLN A 33 25.25 -7.12 28.43
N GLN A 34 25.57 -7.41 29.70
CA GLN A 34 24.64 -7.43 30.85
C GLN A 34 23.47 -8.41 30.67
N LEU A 35 23.73 -9.55 30.02
CA LEU A 35 22.75 -10.61 29.75
C LEU A 35 22.99 -11.87 30.58
N TRP A 36 24.19 -12.06 31.13
CA TRP A 36 24.51 -13.22 31.95
C TRP A 36 23.89 -13.10 33.35
N GLY A 37 23.31 -14.19 33.86
CA GLY A 37 22.79 -14.29 35.24
C GLY A 37 21.35 -13.82 35.42
N HIS A 38 20.62 -13.48 34.34
CA HIS A 38 19.17 -13.29 34.40
C HIS A 38 18.46 -14.64 34.54
N GLU A 39 17.36 -14.67 35.29
CA GLU A 39 16.54 -15.88 35.42
C GLU A 39 15.95 -16.29 34.06
N THR A 40 16.21 -17.54 33.69
CA THR A 40 15.69 -18.14 32.45
C THR A 40 14.70 -19.23 32.81
N THR A 41 13.53 -19.22 32.19
CA THR A 41 12.56 -20.30 32.34
C THR A 41 13.07 -21.53 31.59
N ALA A 42 13.59 -22.53 32.30
CA ALA A 42 13.88 -23.83 31.72
C ALA A 42 12.54 -24.54 31.48
N LEU A 43 12.21 -24.77 30.20
CA LEU A 43 11.05 -25.59 29.84
C LEU A 43 11.39 -27.07 30.05
N PRO A 44 10.42 -27.91 30.43
CA PRO A 44 10.65 -29.34 30.56
C PRO A 44 10.99 -29.97 29.20
N ASP A 45 11.77 -31.04 29.24
CA ASP A 45 12.09 -31.81 28.04
C ASP A 45 10.83 -32.41 27.41
N VAL A 46 10.76 -32.33 26.09
CA VAL A 46 9.68 -32.90 25.29
C VAL A 46 10.19 -34.19 24.64
N SER A 47 9.42 -35.28 24.71
CA SER A 47 9.76 -36.56 24.09
C SER A 47 8.56 -37.11 23.32
N PHE A 48 8.77 -37.38 22.03
CA PHE A 48 7.84 -38.07 21.15
C PHE A 48 8.62 -38.75 20.02
N ALA A 49 8.01 -39.74 19.37
CA ALA A 49 8.60 -40.44 18.24
C ALA A 49 8.50 -39.57 16.97
N LEU A 50 9.64 -39.26 16.37
CA LEU A 50 9.75 -38.62 15.07
C LEU A 50 9.60 -39.67 13.95
N PRO A 51 9.06 -39.30 12.78
CA PRO A 51 9.12 -40.15 11.59
C PRO A 51 10.57 -40.47 11.21
N GLU A 52 10.79 -41.65 10.62
CA GLU A 52 12.11 -42.04 10.14
C GLU A 52 12.67 -41.05 9.11
N LEU A 53 13.95 -40.73 9.25
CA LEU A 53 14.65 -39.91 8.27
C LEU A 53 14.90 -40.72 6.99
N LEU A 54 14.52 -40.14 5.84
CA LEU A 54 14.93 -40.58 4.51
C LEU A 54 16.43 -40.28 4.25
N GLY A 55 17.35 -40.98 4.92
CA GLY A 55 18.80 -40.80 4.78
C GLY A 55 19.52 -40.88 6.12
N SER A 56 20.83 -40.64 6.14
CA SER A 56 21.64 -40.67 7.36
C SER A 56 21.63 -39.37 8.18
N ASP A 57 21.27 -38.24 7.56
CA ASP A 57 21.20 -36.93 8.22
C ASP A 57 20.09 -36.05 7.63
N LEU A 58 19.95 -34.84 8.17
CA LEU A 58 18.95 -33.88 7.72
C LEU A 58 19.20 -33.37 6.28
N GLU A 59 20.45 -33.25 5.85
CA GLU A 59 20.77 -32.77 4.50
C GLU A 59 20.34 -33.79 3.46
N GLU A 60 20.71 -35.06 3.65
CA GLU A 60 20.29 -36.17 2.81
C GLU A 60 18.77 -36.35 2.84
N HIS A 61 18.15 -36.19 4.02
CA HIS A 61 16.69 -36.20 4.17
C HIS A 61 16.01 -35.18 3.26
N PHE A 62 16.43 -33.91 3.29
CA PHE A 62 15.83 -32.87 2.45
C PHE A 62 16.19 -33.02 0.97
N ALA A 63 17.36 -33.56 0.64
CA ALA A 63 17.72 -33.88 -0.75
C ALA A 63 16.81 -34.99 -1.31
N ASN A 64 16.62 -36.08 -0.55
CA ASN A 64 15.77 -37.22 -0.90
C ASN A 64 14.30 -36.82 -0.99
N LEU A 65 13.79 -35.99 -0.07
CA LEU A 65 12.45 -35.40 -0.18
C LEU A 65 12.32 -34.55 -1.46
N GLY A 66 13.30 -33.69 -1.72
CA GLY A 66 13.31 -32.86 -2.92
C GLY A 66 13.24 -33.69 -4.20
N HIS A 67 14.03 -34.76 -4.29
CA HIS A 67 13.97 -35.69 -5.41
C HIS A 67 12.62 -36.42 -5.49
N ARG A 68 12.09 -36.91 -4.37
CA ARG A 68 10.80 -37.61 -4.33
C ARG A 68 9.66 -36.75 -4.88
N TYR A 69 9.58 -35.49 -4.47
CA TYR A 69 8.49 -34.61 -4.87
C TYR A 69 8.71 -33.93 -6.23
N ALA A 70 9.96 -33.65 -6.63
CA ALA A 70 10.22 -32.84 -7.81
C ALA A 70 10.69 -33.62 -9.04
N ARG A 71 11.19 -34.85 -8.90
CA ARG A 71 11.76 -35.63 -10.02
C ARG A 71 10.84 -35.78 -11.23
N PRO A 72 9.55 -36.20 -11.10
CA PRO A 72 8.71 -36.38 -12.29
C PRO A 72 8.49 -35.05 -13.04
N TYR A 73 8.22 -33.97 -12.30
CA TYR A 73 8.03 -32.64 -12.87
C TYR A 73 9.29 -32.06 -13.50
N ARG A 74 10.46 -32.31 -12.87
CA ARG A 74 11.75 -31.89 -13.39
C ARG A 74 12.06 -32.56 -14.73
N GLN A 75 11.91 -33.88 -14.80
CA GLN A 75 12.16 -34.65 -16.01
C GLN A 75 11.22 -34.22 -17.16
N ALA A 76 9.95 -33.99 -16.85
CA ALA A 76 8.97 -33.48 -17.80
C ALA A 76 9.34 -32.06 -18.31
N ALA A 77 9.73 -31.15 -17.41
CA ALA A 77 10.14 -29.79 -17.77
C ALA A 77 11.45 -29.74 -18.57
N GLU A 78 12.46 -30.53 -18.17
CA GLU A 78 13.72 -30.67 -18.90
C GLU A 78 13.47 -31.22 -20.32
N SER A 79 12.60 -32.24 -20.44
CA SER A 79 12.24 -32.83 -21.73
C SER A 79 11.53 -31.82 -22.65
N LEU A 80 10.61 -31.02 -22.11
CA LEU A 80 9.92 -29.95 -22.84
C LEU A 80 10.88 -28.81 -23.24
N SER A 81 11.85 -28.48 -22.39
CA SER A 81 12.84 -27.42 -22.65
C SER A 81 13.90 -27.79 -23.70
N ALA A 82 14.16 -29.09 -23.90
CA ALA A 82 15.20 -29.57 -24.80
C ALA A 82 14.75 -29.72 -26.26
N ILE A 83 13.43 -29.73 -26.50
CA ILE A 83 12.85 -29.93 -27.83
C ILE A 83 12.55 -28.61 -28.52
N LYS A 84 12.33 -28.65 -29.83
CA LYS A 84 11.73 -27.54 -30.57
C LYS A 84 10.24 -27.83 -30.76
N LEU A 85 9.39 -26.86 -30.42
CA LEU A 85 7.95 -26.99 -30.62
C LEU A 85 7.59 -27.22 -32.10
N PRO A 86 6.48 -27.93 -32.35
CA PRO A 86 5.99 -28.13 -33.70
C PRO A 86 5.58 -26.82 -34.39
N PRO A 87 5.52 -26.79 -35.74
CA PRO A 87 5.14 -25.58 -36.46
C PRO A 87 3.72 -25.14 -36.11
N LEU A 88 3.52 -23.83 -36.02
CA LEU A 88 2.22 -23.23 -35.73
C LEU A 88 1.15 -23.66 -36.74
N PRO A 89 -0.06 -24.00 -36.27
CA PRO A 89 -1.22 -24.20 -37.15
C PRO A 89 -1.49 -22.96 -38.00
N ARG A 90 -1.82 -23.16 -39.28
CA ARG A 90 -2.16 -22.05 -40.20
C ARG A 90 -3.56 -21.50 -39.98
N VAL A 91 -4.48 -22.35 -39.50
CA VAL A 91 -5.89 -22.03 -39.29
C VAL A 91 -6.33 -22.67 -37.98
N TRP A 92 -6.94 -21.87 -37.12
CA TRP A 92 -7.49 -22.31 -35.85
C TRP A 92 -8.96 -22.70 -36.00
N ASN A 93 -9.39 -23.71 -35.25
CA ASN A 93 -10.72 -24.28 -35.33
C ASN A 93 -11.67 -23.46 -34.45
N TRP A 94 -12.79 -23.01 -35.04
CA TRP A 94 -13.84 -22.29 -34.31
C TRP A 94 -14.86 -23.30 -33.77
N ALA A 95 -14.57 -23.89 -32.61
CA ALA A 95 -15.47 -24.80 -31.93
C ALA A 95 -15.27 -24.76 -30.41
N PRO A 96 -16.34 -24.91 -29.61
CA PRO A 96 -16.23 -24.83 -28.15
C PRO A 96 -15.49 -26.05 -27.56
N GLY A 97 -14.61 -25.78 -26.59
CA GLY A 97 -13.75 -26.79 -25.96
C GLY A 97 -12.39 -26.92 -26.63
N TRP A 98 -11.69 -28.03 -26.36
CA TRP A 98 -10.34 -28.25 -26.87
C TRP A 98 -10.31 -28.84 -28.27
N THR A 99 -9.39 -28.34 -29.09
CA THR A 99 -9.00 -28.91 -30.38
C THR A 99 -7.49 -29.17 -30.36
N LYS A 100 -7.07 -30.40 -30.70
CA LYS A 100 -5.67 -30.82 -30.86
C LYS A 100 -5.29 -30.75 -32.34
N TYR A 101 -4.08 -30.25 -32.60
CA TYR A 101 -3.47 -30.15 -33.91
C TYR A 101 -2.20 -31.00 -33.94
N GLY A 102 -2.25 -32.09 -34.70
CA GLY A 102 -1.12 -32.98 -34.89
C GLY A 102 -0.11 -32.44 -35.91
N ASN A 103 1.13 -32.95 -35.83
CA ASN A 103 2.22 -32.60 -36.76
C ASN A 103 1.95 -33.03 -38.21
N ASP A 104 1.07 -34.01 -38.39
CA ASP A 104 0.59 -34.50 -39.68
C ASP A 104 -0.51 -33.60 -40.28
N GLY A 105 -0.91 -32.53 -39.58
CA GLY A 105 -1.99 -31.63 -39.98
C GLY A 105 -3.39 -32.14 -39.61
N THR A 106 -3.49 -33.25 -38.87
CA THR A 106 -4.78 -33.69 -38.33
C THR A 106 -5.28 -32.73 -37.27
N THR A 107 -6.61 -32.60 -37.19
CA THR A 107 -7.30 -31.78 -36.20
C THR A 107 -8.36 -32.64 -35.55
N GLU A 108 -8.23 -32.87 -34.24
CA GLU A 108 -9.19 -33.67 -33.48
C GLU A 108 -9.76 -32.88 -32.30
N ARG A 109 -10.99 -33.19 -31.91
CA ARG A 109 -11.60 -32.63 -30.69
C ARG A 109 -11.25 -33.53 -29.51
N VAL A 110 -10.73 -32.94 -28.45
CA VAL A 110 -10.37 -33.65 -27.22
C VAL A 110 -11.08 -33.05 -26.02
N ASP A 111 -11.22 -33.81 -24.94
CA ASP A 111 -11.81 -33.30 -23.69
C ASP A 111 -10.79 -32.47 -22.90
N CYS A 112 -9.51 -32.87 -22.92
CA CYS A 112 -8.38 -32.10 -22.42
C CYS A 112 -7.09 -32.60 -23.09
N PRO A 113 -5.99 -31.82 -23.03
CA PRO A 113 -4.68 -32.28 -23.50
C PRO A 113 -4.19 -33.52 -22.73
N ASP A 114 -3.53 -34.45 -23.41
CA ASP A 114 -3.07 -35.74 -22.90
C ASP A 114 -1.58 -35.79 -22.51
N ASP A 115 -0.79 -34.77 -22.86
CA ASP A 115 0.66 -34.78 -22.66
C ASP A 115 1.10 -34.54 -21.20
N GLU A 116 2.28 -35.07 -20.85
CA GLU A 116 2.89 -34.92 -19.52
C GLU A 116 3.38 -33.49 -19.23
N ALA A 117 3.79 -32.76 -20.28
CA ALA A 117 4.37 -31.42 -20.18
C ALA A 117 3.79 -30.50 -21.25
N LEU A 118 3.29 -29.34 -20.83
CA LEU A 118 2.63 -28.37 -21.70
C LEU A 118 3.15 -26.96 -21.41
N VAL A 119 3.31 -26.15 -22.45
CA VAL A 119 3.34 -24.68 -22.31
C VAL A 119 1.92 -24.17 -22.54
N PHE A 120 1.42 -23.29 -21.68
CA PHE A 120 0.01 -22.91 -21.64
C PHE A 120 -0.17 -21.42 -21.34
N ASP A 121 -1.16 -20.82 -21.98
CA ASP A 121 -1.53 -19.41 -21.83
C ASP A 121 -3.06 -19.23 -22.01
N VAL A 122 -3.66 -18.35 -21.20
CA VAL A 122 -5.10 -18.05 -21.21
C VAL A 122 -5.36 -16.56 -21.40
N GLU A 123 -6.28 -16.23 -22.30
CA GLU A 123 -6.77 -14.87 -22.49
C GLU A 123 -8.24 -14.71 -22.07
N VAL A 124 -8.53 -13.54 -21.50
CA VAL A 124 -9.82 -13.20 -20.88
C VAL A 124 -10.29 -11.84 -21.36
N CYS A 125 -11.55 -11.75 -21.79
CA CYS A 125 -12.20 -10.47 -22.05
C CYS A 125 -12.55 -9.76 -20.73
N VAL A 126 -11.78 -8.74 -20.36
CA VAL A 126 -11.90 -8.06 -19.05
C VAL A 126 -13.27 -7.41 -18.85
N LYS A 127 -13.90 -6.92 -19.92
CA LYS A 127 -15.22 -6.27 -19.86
C LYS A 127 -16.36 -7.23 -19.49
N GLU A 128 -16.23 -8.51 -19.82
CA GLU A 128 -17.25 -9.53 -19.54
C GLU A 128 -17.03 -10.25 -18.19
N GLY A 129 -15.99 -9.86 -17.45
CA GLY A 129 -15.70 -10.39 -16.12
C GLY A 129 -14.64 -11.50 -16.11
N HIS A 130 -14.85 -12.51 -15.26
CA HIS A 130 -13.85 -13.52 -14.93
C HIS A 130 -14.09 -14.86 -15.64
N PHE A 131 -14.36 -14.82 -16.94
CA PHE A 131 -14.59 -16.02 -17.76
C PHE A 131 -13.44 -16.23 -18.76
N PRO A 132 -12.86 -17.44 -18.83
CA PRO A 132 -11.84 -17.73 -19.83
C PRO A 132 -12.46 -17.60 -21.22
N THR A 133 -11.75 -16.91 -22.13
CA THR A 133 -12.24 -16.63 -23.48
C THR A 133 -11.55 -17.53 -24.50
N LEU A 134 -10.22 -17.51 -24.51
CA LEU A 134 -9.37 -18.34 -25.38
C LEU A 134 -8.22 -18.91 -24.55
N ALA A 135 -7.73 -20.08 -24.92
CA ALA A 135 -6.47 -20.59 -24.40
C ALA A 135 -5.69 -21.34 -25.47
N THR A 136 -4.37 -21.30 -25.37
CA THR A 136 -3.48 -22.03 -26.26
C THR A 136 -2.53 -22.88 -25.43
N ALA A 137 -2.29 -24.11 -25.87
CA ALA A 137 -1.24 -24.96 -25.30
C ALA A 137 -0.36 -25.56 -26.39
N ALA A 138 0.89 -25.87 -26.05
CA ALA A 138 1.80 -26.59 -26.92
C ALA A 138 2.51 -27.70 -26.13
N SER A 139 2.58 -28.87 -26.74
CA SER A 139 3.34 -30.02 -26.26
C SER A 139 4.50 -30.34 -27.19
N LYS A 140 5.17 -31.48 -26.94
CA LYS A 140 6.22 -31.97 -27.81
C LYS A 140 5.73 -32.28 -29.23
N ASP A 141 4.54 -32.85 -29.33
CA ASP A 141 4.05 -33.47 -30.56
C ASP A 141 2.80 -32.78 -31.11
N SER A 142 2.19 -31.84 -30.39
CA SER A 142 0.92 -31.22 -30.80
C SER A 142 0.72 -29.79 -30.27
N TRP A 143 -0.09 -29.01 -31.00
CA TRP A 143 -0.67 -27.76 -30.51
C TRP A 143 -2.11 -27.99 -30.06
N TYR A 144 -2.59 -27.15 -29.15
CA TYR A 144 -3.95 -27.20 -28.64
C TYR A 144 -4.55 -25.79 -28.62
N SER A 145 -5.80 -25.66 -29.02
CA SER A 145 -6.60 -24.46 -28.83
C SER A 145 -7.84 -24.78 -28.02
N TRP A 146 -8.22 -23.87 -27.13
CA TRP A 146 -9.48 -23.91 -26.41
C TRP A 146 -10.28 -22.65 -26.70
N CYS A 147 -11.56 -22.83 -27.00
CA CYS A 147 -12.49 -21.74 -27.23
C CYS A 147 -13.68 -21.82 -26.30
N SER A 148 -14.02 -20.69 -25.68
CA SER A 148 -15.14 -20.60 -24.76
C SER A 148 -16.48 -20.86 -25.46
N ALA A 149 -17.35 -21.61 -24.77
CA ALA A 149 -18.72 -21.79 -25.23
C ALA A 149 -19.49 -20.46 -25.30
N GLN A 150 -19.11 -19.45 -24.51
CA GLN A 150 -19.74 -18.13 -24.53
C GLN A 150 -19.37 -17.34 -25.79
N LEU A 151 -18.17 -17.55 -26.34
CA LEU A 151 -17.73 -16.90 -27.57
C LEU A 151 -18.44 -17.46 -28.81
N THR A 152 -18.77 -18.76 -28.78
CA THR A 152 -19.39 -19.47 -29.92
C THR A 152 -20.92 -19.51 -29.91
N LYS A 153 -21.57 -19.25 -28.76
CA LYS A 153 -23.04 -19.32 -28.62
C LYS A 153 -23.64 -17.92 -28.64
N GLU A 154 -24.68 -17.69 -29.45
CA GLU A 154 -25.41 -16.42 -29.55
C GLU A 154 -26.24 -16.04 -28.30
N GLN A 155 -26.25 -16.88 -27.26
CA GLN A 155 -27.02 -16.62 -26.03
C GLN A 155 -26.12 -16.10 -24.92
N PHE A 156 -26.09 -14.78 -24.75
CA PHE A 156 -25.59 -14.11 -23.56
C PHE A 156 -26.40 -14.57 -22.34
N LYS A 157 -25.82 -15.43 -21.50
CA LYS A 157 -26.32 -15.65 -20.15
C LYS A 157 -25.44 -14.84 -19.20
N TRP A 158 -25.99 -13.74 -18.69
CA TRP A 158 -25.43 -13.03 -17.55
C TRP A 158 -25.41 -13.98 -16.36
N LYS A 159 -24.29 -14.66 -16.15
CA LYS A 159 -24.01 -15.41 -14.92
C LYS A 159 -23.23 -14.49 -14.00
N GLU A 160 -23.81 -14.20 -12.85
CA GLU A 160 -23.17 -13.36 -11.82
C GLU A 160 -22.07 -14.13 -11.07
N ARG A 161 -22.22 -15.46 -10.93
CA ARG A 161 -21.26 -16.37 -10.28
C ARG A 161 -20.53 -17.25 -11.29
N VAL A 162 -19.21 -17.33 -11.14
CA VAL A 162 -18.37 -18.30 -11.87
C VAL A 162 -18.49 -19.67 -11.18
N ASN A 163 -18.81 -20.69 -11.96
CA ASN A 163 -18.87 -22.08 -11.50
C ASN A 163 -17.77 -22.91 -12.15
N ILE A 164 -17.48 -24.09 -11.58
CA ILE A 164 -16.52 -25.06 -12.12
C ILE A 164 -16.75 -25.34 -13.62
N GLY A 165 -18.01 -25.47 -14.04
CA GLY A 165 -18.35 -25.80 -15.43
C GLY A 165 -18.02 -24.74 -16.46
N ASP A 166 -17.70 -23.51 -16.04
CA ASP A 166 -17.32 -22.40 -16.92
C ASP A 166 -15.79 -22.31 -17.12
N LEU A 167 -15.01 -23.14 -16.42
CA LEU A 167 -13.54 -23.15 -16.45
C LEU A 167 -12.95 -24.13 -17.47
N ILE A 168 -11.67 -23.97 -17.76
CA ILE A 168 -10.94 -24.78 -18.74
C ILE A 168 -10.57 -26.13 -18.12
N PRO A 169 -10.97 -27.27 -18.71
CA PRO A 169 -10.55 -28.58 -18.23
C PRO A 169 -9.13 -28.90 -18.74
N LEU A 170 -8.19 -29.23 -17.85
CA LEU A 170 -6.85 -29.68 -18.25
C LEU A 170 -6.55 -31.12 -17.85
N GLU A 171 -7.37 -31.72 -16.98
CA GLU A 171 -7.17 -33.08 -16.48
C GLU A 171 -8.47 -33.89 -16.60
N THR A 172 -8.35 -35.19 -16.90
CA THR A 172 -9.49 -36.12 -16.91
C THR A 172 -9.77 -36.76 -15.56
N ARG A 173 -8.76 -36.89 -14.69
CA ARG A 173 -8.85 -37.52 -13.36
C ARG A 173 -8.18 -36.63 -12.32
N THR A 174 -8.81 -36.52 -11.14
CA THR A 174 -8.28 -35.79 -9.99
C THR A 174 -8.13 -36.69 -8.77
N GLY A 175 -7.27 -36.28 -7.85
CA GLY A 175 -6.92 -37.06 -6.66
C GLY A 175 -5.56 -37.79 -6.73
N PRO A 176 -5.27 -38.65 -5.74
CA PRO A 176 -3.93 -39.24 -5.53
C PRO A 176 -3.45 -40.17 -6.64
N GLU A 177 -4.38 -40.76 -7.40
CA GLU A 177 -4.10 -41.67 -8.52
C GLU A 177 -3.87 -40.93 -9.86
N SER A 178 -3.91 -39.60 -9.86
CA SER A 178 -3.62 -38.80 -11.05
C SER A 178 -2.13 -38.87 -11.42
N VAL A 179 -1.85 -38.77 -12.72
CA VAL A 179 -0.49 -38.81 -13.26
C VAL A 179 0.18 -37.45 -13.02
N PRO A 180 1.43 -37.40 -12.51
CA PRO A 180 2.18 -36.15 -12.38
C PRO A 180 2.38 -35.47 -13.74
N ARG A 181 1.97 -34.21 -13.85
CA ARG A 181 2.08 -33.40 -15.06
C ARG A 181 2.60 -32.00 -14.75
N VAL A 182 3.29 -31.37 -15.70
CA VAL A 182 3.81 -30.01 -15.55
C VAL A 182 3.25 -29.06 -16.60
N VAL A 183 2.79 -27.90 -16.14
CA VAL A 183 2.35 -26.81 -17.00
C VAL A 183 3.29 -25.63 -16.83
N VAL A 184 3.84 -25.16 -17.93
CA VAL A 184 4.73 -24.01 -17.96
C VAL A 184 3.97 -22.81 -18.50
N GLY A 185 4.06 -21.68 -17.80
CA GLY A 185 3.46 -20.43 -18.25
C GLY A 185 4.34 -19.24 -17.88
N HIS A 186 3.94 -18.05 -18.32
CA HIS A 186 4.54 -16.80 -17.87
C HIS A 186 3.55 -16.05 -17.00
N ASN A 187 3.88 -15.84 -15.72
CA ASN A 187 2.90 -15.41 -14.71
C ASN A 187 1.74 -16.43 -14.56
N VAL A 188 2.11 -17.71 -14.52
CA VAL A 188 1.19 -18.86 -14.57
C VAL A 188 0.11 -18.89 -13.48
N GLY A 189 0.29 -18.14 -12.39
CA GLY A 189 -0.73 -17.99 -11.35
C GLY A 189 -2.02 -17.37 -11.87
N PHE A 190 -1.95 -16.54 -12.92
CA PHE A 190 -3.13 -16.03 -13.62
C PHE A 190 -3.83 -17.14 -14.41
N ASP A 191 -3.09 -17.86 -15.26
CA ASP A 191 -3.62 -18.95 -16.10
C ASP A 191 -4.22 -20.07 -15.26
N ARG A 192 -3.52 -20.46 -14.18
CA ARG A 192 -3.97 -21.45 -13.20
C ARG A 192 -5.35 -21.11 -12.64
N SER A 193 -5.65 -19.83 -12.42
CA SER A 193 -6.95 -19.43 -11.85
C SER A 193 -8.12 -19.81 -12.75
N PHE A 194 -7.92 -20.05 -14.05
CA PHE A 194 -8.97 -20.44 -14.98
C PHE A 194 -9.07 -21.95 -15.24
N LEU A 195 -8.27 -22.76 -14.53
CA LEU A 195 -8.27 -24.21 -14.68
C LEU A 195 -9.23 -24.88 -13.71
N ARG A 196 -10.10 -25.74 -14.26
CA ARG A 196 -11.21 -26.35 -13.54
C ARG A 196 -10.76 -27.23 -12.38
N GLU A 197 -9.81 -28.13 -12.63
CA GLU A 197 -9.41 -29.17 -11.68
C GLU A 197 -8.63 -28.65 -10.47
N GLN A 198 -8.09 -27.42 -10.58
CA GLN A 198 -7.33 -26.76 -9.52
C GLN A 198 -8.20 -26.30 -8.34
N TYR A 199 -9.52 -26.31 -8.50
CA TYR A 199 -10.49 -25.97 -7.46
C TYR A 199 -10.96 -27.18 -6.66
N PHE A 200 -10.74 -28.40 -7.13
CA PHE A 200 -11.22 -29.60 -6.44
C PHE A 200 -10.52 -29.83 -5.10
N ILE A 201 -11.29 -30.19 -4.09
CA ILE A 201 -10.83 -30.38 -2.70
C ILE A 201 -9.83 -31.55 -2.60
N GLN A 202 -10.00 -32.59 -3.42
CA GLN A 202 -9.13 -33.77 -3.44
C GLN A 202 -7.70 -33.44 -3.91
N GLY A 203 -7.50 -32.28 -4.53
CA GLY A 203 -6.23 -31.85 -5.11
C GLY A 203 -5.88 -32.55 -6.42
N SER A 204 -4.82 -32.06 -7.05
CA SER A 204 -4.32 -32.49 -8.34
C SER A 204 -2.80 -32.76 -8.25
N GLN A 205 -2.30 -33.67 -9.10
CA GLN A 205 -0.88 -33.91 -9.32
C GLN A 205 -0.31 -33.03 -10.46
N LEU A 206 -1.07 -32.05 -10.94
CA LEU A 206 -0.57 -31.01 -11.83
C LEU A 206 0.26 -30.00 -11.02
N ARG A 207 1.42 -29.62 -11.54
CA ARG A 207 2.25 -28.55 -10.98
C ARG A 207 2.56 -27.51 -12.03
N PHE A 208 2.72 -26.26 -11.58
CA PHE A 208 2.95 -25.13 -12.45
C PHE A 208 4.38 -24.63 -12.33
N LEU A 209 5.00 -24.36 -13.46
CA LEU A 209 6.32 -23.77 -13.56
C LEU A 209 6.20 -22.38 -14.18
N ASP A 210 6.54 -21.38 -13.40
CA ASP A 210 6.43 -19.98 -13.81
C ASP A 210 7.76 -19.45 -14.35
N THR A 211 7.82 -19.17 -15.65
CA THR A 211 9.01 -18.59 -16.30
C THR A 211 9.35 -17.21 -15.75
N LEU A 212 8.36 -16.44 -15.28
CA LEU A 212 8.60 -15.17 -14.58
C LEU A 212 9.35 -15.40 -13.28
N SER A 213 8.87 -16.31 -12.43
CA SER A 213 9.54 -16.66 -11.17
C SER A 213 10.97 -17.16 -11.39
N LEU A 214 11.18 -18.02 -12.39
CA LEU A 214 12.52 -18.47 -12.73
C LEU A 214 13.41 -17.31 -13.19
N HIS A 215 12.89 -16.40 -14.02
CA HIS A 215 13.62 -15.20 -14.45
C HIS A 215 14.02 -14.32 -13.26
N VAL A 216 13.12 -14.08 -12.32
CA VAL A 216 13.43 -13.30 -11.12
C VAL A 216 14.54 -13.95 -10.29
N CYS A 217 14.56 -15.29 -10.21
CA CYS A 217 15.63 -16.05 -9.54
C CYS A 217 17.01 -15.89 -10.20
N VAL A 218 17.08 -15.83 -11.53
CA VAL A 218 18.35 -15.80 -12.29
C VAL A 218 18.79 -14.36 -12.60
N SER A 219 17.89 -13.54 -13.12
CA SER A 219 18.17 -12.22 -13.68
C SER A 219 17.19 -11.15 -13.17
N GLY A 220 16.64 -11.29 -11.96
CA GLY A 220 15.69 -10.31 -11.39
C GLY A 220 16.33 -8.99 -10.95
N LEU A 221 15.56 -7.90 -11.07
CA LEU A 221 15.97 -6.55 -10.64
C LEU A 221 15.55 -6.22 -9.21
N THR A 222 16.43 -5.52 -8.47
CA THR A 222 16.06 -4.90 -7.19
C THR A 222 15.07 -3.75 -7.40
N GLY A 223 14.40 -3.29 -6.33
CA GLY A 223 13.41 -2.21 -6.42
C GLY A 223 13.99 -0.90 -6.98
N LEU A 224 15.23 -0.55 -6.61
CA LEU A 224 15.92 0.63 -7.14
C LEU A 224 16.26 0.45 -8.62
N GLN A 225 16.87 -0.68 -8.98
CA GLN A 225 17.23 -0.97 -10.37
C GLN A 225 16.00 -0.99 -11.28
N ARG A 226 14.89 -1.57 -10.82
CA ARG A 226 13.62 -1.55 -11.56
C ARG A 226 13.13 -0.12 -11.82
N ALA A 227 13.20 0.76 -10.82
CA ALA A 227 12.82 2.16 -10.98
C ALA A 227 13.74 2.89 -11.98
N LEU A 228 15.05 2.61 -11.96
CA LEU A 228 16.01 3.14 -12.93
C LEU A 228 15.74 2.62 -14.35
N SER A 229 15.45 1.33 -14.52
CA SER A 229 15.08 0.76 -15.83
C SER A 229 13.80 1.37 -16.39
N MET A 230 12.78 1.59 -15.54
CA MET A 230 11.54 2.26 -15.97
C MET A 230 11.79 3.72 -16.37
N ALA A 231 12.65 4.44 -15.63
CA ALA A 231 13.02 5.80 -15.98
C ALA A 231 13.74 5.87 -17.34
N ASN A 232 14.65 4.94 -17.61
CA ASN A 232 15.41 4.85 -18.85
C ASN A 232 14.57 4.43 -20.07
N LYS A 233 13.47 3.69 -19.87
CA LYS A 233 12.52 3.37 -20.94
C LYS A 233 11.61 4.53 -21.33
N SER A 234 11.45 5.53 -20.46
CA SER A 234 10.62 6.71 -20.77
C SER A 234 11.38 7.70 -21.65
N GLU A 235 10.70 8.41 -22.57
CA GLU A 235 11.33 9.41 -23.47
C GLU A 235 12.09 10.54 -22.75
N LYS A 236 11.90 10.69 -21.43
CA LYS A 236 12.67 11.60 -20.57
C LYS A 236 14.11 11.12 -20.28
N ALA A 237 14.49 9.94 -20.77
CA ALA A 237 15.79 9.30 -20.56
C ALA A 237 16.99 10.05 -21.17
N ALA A 238 16.77 10.99 -22.09
CA ALA A 238 17.85 11.78 -22.70
C ALA A 238 18.67 12.64 -21.70
N LYS A 239 18.25 12.74 -20.44
CA LYS A 239 18.96 13.44 -19.35
C LYS A 239 19.27 12.56 -18.13
N GLY A 240 19.16 11.23 -18.26
CA GLY A 240 19.44 10.29 -17.17
C GLY A 240 20.92 9.94 -17.03
N PRO A 241 21.35 9.37 -15.88
CA PRO A 241 22.69 8.79 -15.76
C PRO A 241 22.90 7.68 -16.81
N PRO A 242 24.15 7.44 -17.26
CA PRO A 242 24.44 6.50 -18.34
C PRO A 242 23.93 5.08 -18.05
N PRO A 243 23.71 4.25 -19.09
CA PRO A 243 23.32 2.86 -18.94
C PRO A 243 24.28 2.14 -17.98
N GLU A 244 23.76 1.66 -16.85
CA GLU A 244 24.55 0.91 -15.87
C GLU A 244 24.84 -0.50 -16.42
N MET A 245 26.01 -1.08 -16.09
CA MET A 245 26.52 -2.36 -16.63
C MET A 245 25.57 -3.56 -16.56
N TRP A 246 24.52 -3.52 -15.73
CA TRP A 246 23.60 -4.64 -15.52
C TRP A 246 22.37 -4.63 -16.45
N GLN A 247 22.16 -3.58 -17.26
CA GLN A 247 21.00 -3.48 -18.14
C GLN A 247 21.00 -4.54 -19.25
N ASP A 248 22.17 -5.03 -19.65
CA ASP A 248 22.31 -6.10 -20.65
C ASP A 248 22.14 -7.51 -20.05
N LEU A 249 22.15 -7.63 -18.72
CA LEU A 249 22.11 -8.90 -17.99
C LEU A 249 20.75 -9.18 -17.34
N SER A 250 19.83 -8.20 -17.36
CA SER A 250 18.59 -8.24 -16.61
C SER A 250 17.49 -7.43 -17.29
N SER A 251 16.23 -7.77 -17.03
CA SER A 251 15.08 -7.15 -17.67
C SER A 251 13.94 -6.88 -16.67
N LEU A 252 12.91 -6.18 -17.12
CA LEU A 252 11.66 -6.11 -16.39
C LEU A 252 10.90 -7.44 -16.51
N ASN A 253 9.88 -7.59 -15.68
CA ASN A 253 9.15 -8.84 -15.47
C ASN A 253 8.10 -9.18 -16.55
N ASN A 254 7.86 -8.36 -17.57
CA ASN A 254 6.85 -8.72 -18.58
C ASN A 254 7.45 -9.67 -19.63
N LEU A 255 6.62 -10.54 -20.20
CA LEU A 255 7.05 -11.55 -21.18
C LEU A 255 7.84 -10.94 -22.33
N GLY A 256 7.41 -9.81 -22.88
CA GLY A 256 8.11 -9.10 -23.95
C GLY A 256 9.56 -8.74 -23.62
N ASP A 257 9.80 -8.22 -22.41
CA ASP A 257 11.14 -7.83 -21.97
C ASP A 257 12.01 -9.04 -21.62
N VAL A 258 11.42 -10.06 -21.00
CA VAL A 258 12.10 -11.33 -20.68
C VAL A 258 12.47 -12.09 -21.96
N TYR A 259 11.56 -12.13 -22.93
CA TYR A 259 11.78 -12.73 -24.24
C TYR A 259 12.89 -11.99 -24.99
N ALA A 260 12.88 -10.65 -24.98
CA ALA A 260 13.94 -9.86 -25.60
C ALA A 260 15.32 -10.16 -24.97
N LEU A 261 15.39 -10.37 -23.66
CA LEU A 261 16.64 -10.71 -22.97
C LEU A 261 17.21 -12.08 -23.41
N TYR A 262 16.39 -13.13 -23.39
CA TYR A 262 16.86 -14.50 -23.65
C TYR A 262 16.88 -14.90 -25.14
N SER A 263 16.17 -14.18 -26.00
CA SER A 263 16.03 -14.48 -27.43
C SER A 263 16.81 -13.51 -28.34
N GLY A 264 17.77 -12.76 -27.81
CA GLY A 264 18.66 -11.89 -28.59
C GLY A 264 17.99 -10.63 -29.15
N GLY A 265 17.10 -10.01 -28.37
CA GLY A 265 16.46 -8.73 -28.70
C GLY A 265 15.20 -8.82 -29.58
N LYS A 266 14.66 -10.02 -29.82
CA LYS A 266 13.39 -10.18 -30.52
C LYS A 266 12.25 -9.51 -29.75
N VAL A 267 11.34 -8.85 -30.47
CA VAL A 267 10.21 -8.12 -29.89
C VAL A 267 8.90 -8.83 -30.15
N LEU A 268 8.11 -9.01 -29.09
CA LEU A 268 6.72 -9.48 -29.17
C LEU A 268 5.77 -8.33 -29.54
N LYS A 269 4.82 -8.60 -30.43
CA LYS A 269 3.80 -7.63 -30.86
C LYS A 269 2.79 -7.40 -29.73
N LYS A 270 2.48 -6.14 -29.40
CA LYS A 270 1.64 -5.79 -28.25
C LYS A 270 0.21 -5.39 -28.60
N GLU A 271 -0.07 -5.04 -29.86
CA GLU A 271 -1.34 -4.39 -30.23
C GLU A 271 -2.57 -5.28 -30.05
N ALA A 272 -2.44 -6.59 -30.30
CA ALA A 272 -3.56 -7.54 -30.23
C ALA A 272 -4.13 -7.72 -28.81
N ARG A 273 -3.32 -7.44 -27.77
CA ARG A 273 -3.73 -7.54 -26.36
C ARG A 273 -4.82 -6.53 -26.00
N ASP A 274 -4.82 -5.35 -26.62
CA ASP A 274 -5.79 -4.30 -26.31
C ASP A 274 -7.23 -4.72 -26.61
N THR A 275 -7.42 -5.66 -27.55
CA THR A 275 -8.73 -6.24 -27.85
C THR A 275 -9.31 -7.03 -26.68
N PHE A 276 -8.49 -7.76 -25.92
CA PHE A 276 -8.96 -8.48 -24.72
C PHE A 276 -9.22 -7.54 -23.53
N LEU A 277 -8.47 -6.44 -23.43
CA LEU A 277 -8.61 -5.47 -22.34
C LEU A 277 -9.80 -4.53 -22.55
N ASN A 278 -9.97 -4.02 -23.76
CA ASN A 278 -10.90 -2.92 -24.07
C ASN A 278 -12.00 -3.32 -25.08
N GLY A 279 -11.87 -4.45 -25.78
CA GLY A 279 -12.86 -4.94 -26.75
C GLY A 279 -13.99 -5.74 -26.10
N SER A 280 -14.97 -6.11 -26.93
CA SER A 280 -16.09 -6.99 -26.59
C SER A 280 -15.87 -8.42 -27.12
N LEU A 281 -16.71 -9.39 -26.71
CA LEU A 281 -16.69 -10.73 -27.30
C LEU A 281 -16.96 -10.72 -28.80
N GLY A 282 -17.75 -9.76 -29.30
CA GLY A 282 -17.99 -9.59 -30.74
C GLY A 282 -16.72 -9.20 -31.50
N ASP A 283 -15.89 -8.33 -30.93
CA ASP A 283 -14.61 -7.92 -31.53
C ASP A 283 -13.62 -9.11 -31.54
N ILE A 284 -13.60 -9.89 -30.46
CA ILE A 284 -12.77 -11.10 -30.35
C ILE A 284 -13.22 -12.16 -31.36
N ALA A 285 -14.53 -12.33 -31.55
CA ALA A 285 -15.08 -13.24 -32.54
C ALA A 285 -14.72 -12.83 -33.97
N ALA A 286 -14.72 -11.52 -34.26
CA ALA A 286 -14.38 -10.99 -35.58
C ALA A 286 -12.91 -11.21 -35.97
N ASP A 287 -11.97 -11.08 -35.03
CA ASP A 287 -10.52 -11.27 -35.25
C ASP A 287 -9.98 -12.57 -34.59
N PHE A 288 -10.79 -13.61 -34.53
CA PHE A 288 -10.42 -14.86 -33.83
C PHE A 288 -9.08 -15.46 -34.31
N GLN A 289 -8.85 -15.50 -35.62
CA GLN A 289 -7.64 -16.11 -36.18
C GLN A 289 -6.38 -15.32 -35.81
N GLY A 290 -6.47 -13.99 -35.85
CA GLY A 290 -5.38 -13.09 -35.46
C GLY A 290 -5.06 -13.22 -33.97
N LEU A 291 -6.09 -13.21 -33.14
CA LEU A 291 -5.97 -13.32 -31.68
C LEU A 291 -5.47 -14.69 -31.22
N MET A 292 -5.94 -15.79 -31.81
CA MET A 292 -5.41 -17.13 -31.51
C MET A 292 -3.94 -17.26 -31.89
N THR A 293 -3.55 -16.69 -33.04
CA THR A 293 -2.14 -16.66 -33.46
C THR A 293 -1.30 -15.81 -32.51
N TYR A 294 -1.84 -14.70 -31.99
CA TYR A 294 -1.19 -13.91 -30.94
C TYR A 294 -0.95 -14.76 -29.68
N CYS A 295 -1.97 -15.43 -29.14
CA CYS A 295 -1.85 -16.30 -27.96
C CYS A 295 -0.80 -17.41 -28.19
N ALA A 296 -0.81 -18.01 -29.39
CA ALA A 296 0.16 -19.05 -29.74
C ALA A 296 1.60 -18.53 -29.84
N ASN A 297 1.80 -17.27 -30.24
CA ASN A 297 3.13 -16.66 -30.23
C ASN A 297 3.63 -16.40 -28.80
N ASP A 298 2.75 -16.07 -27.85
CA ASP A 298 3.11 -15.92 -26.44
C ASP A 298 3.50 -17.26 -25.81
N VAL A 299 2.80 -18.35 -26.16
CA VAL A 299 3.18 -19.73 -25.80
C VAL A 299 4.56 -20.09 -26.39
N LEU A 300 4.79 -19.78 -27.67
CA LEU A 300 6.07 -20.03 -28.34
C LEU A 300 7.21 -19.24 -27.66
N ALA A 301 6.99 -17.96 -27.36
CA ALA A 301 7.97 -17.13 -26.68
C ALA A 301 8.28 -17.64 -25.27
N THR A 302 7.25 -18.09 -24.54
CA THR A 302 7.41 -18.70 -23.21
C THR A 302 8.26 -19.98 -23.27
N HIS A 303 8.06 -20.82 -24.29
CA HIS A 303 8.89 -22.00 -24.53
C HIS A 303 10.35 -21.66 -24.84
N GLU A 304 10.60 -20.68 -25.72
CA GLU A 304 11.95 -20.22 -26.05
C GLU A 304 12.68 -19.68 -24.80
N VAL A 305 11.96 -18.93 -23.95
CA VAL A 305 12.49 -18.45 -22.65
C VAL A 305 12.81 -19.63 -21.74
N LEU A 306 11.88 -20.57 -21.55
CA LEU A 306 12.09 -21.75 -20.71
C LEU A 306 13.34 -22.52 -21.13
N SER A 307 13.52 -22.74 -22.43
CA SER A 307 14.65 -23.50 -23.01
C SER A 307 16.02 -22.92 -22.64
N LYS A 308 16.12 -21.60 -22.45
CA LYS A 308 17.35 -20.94 -22.00
C LYS A 308 17.46 -20.84 -20.49
N LEU A 309 16.33 -20.66 -19.82
CA LEU A 309 16.29 -20.23 -18.44
C LEU A 309 16.32 -21.42 -17.46
N LEU A 310 15.64 -22.51 -17.78
CA LEU A 310 15.58 -23.70 -16.92
C LEU A 310 16.98 -24.29 -16.59
N PRO A 311 17.91 -24.43 -17.56
CA PRO A 311 19.27 -24.90 -17.25
C PRO A 311 20.02 -23.94 -16.31
N LEU A 312 19.92 -22.62 -16.55
CA LEU A 312 20.56 -21.59 -15.71
C LEU A 312 20.02 -21.61 -14.28
N TYR A 313 18.73 -21.89 -14.12
CA TYR A 313 18.13 -22.04 -12.80
C TYR A 313 18.74 -23.22 -12.04
N PHE A 314 18.86 -24.40 -12.67
CA PHE A 314 19.43 -25.58 -11.99
C PHE A 314 20.94 -25.47 -11.73
N GLU A 315 21.68 -24.75 -12.57
CA GLU A 315 23.08 -24.43 -12.30
C GLU A 315 23.22 -23.55 -11.04
N ARG A 316 22.35 -22.55 -10.90
CA ARG A 316 22.39 -21.62 -9.76
C ARG A 316 21.80 -22.21 -8.48
N PHE A 317 20.83 -23.13 -8.60
CA PHE A 317 20.10 -23.73 -7.48
C PHE A 317 20.11 -25.27 -7.62
N PRO A 318 21.24 -25.91 -7.29
CA PRO A 318 21.40 -27.36 -7.50
C PRO A 318 20.58 -28.22 -6.53
N HIS A 319 20.24 -27.68 -5.35
CA HIS A 319 19.53 -28.46 -4.33
C HIS A 319 18.06 -28.70 -4.71
N PRO A 320 17.59 -29.97 -4.79
CA PRO A 320 16.29 -30.31 -5.38
C PRO A 320 15.09 -29.76 -4.60
N ILE A 321 15.23 -29.57 -3.27
CA ILE A 321 14.15 -29.00 -2.44
C ILE A 321 13.74 -27.59 -2.86
N SER A 322 14.66 -26.80 -3.44
CA SER A 322 14.33 -25.43 -3.88
C SER A 322 13.31 -25.46 -5.02
N PHE A 323 13.51 -26.39 -5.96
CA PHE A 323 12.59 -26.60 -7.07
C PHE A 323 11.27 -27.22 -6.58
N ALA A 324 11.33 -28.22 -5.69
CA ALA A 324 10.15 -28.82 -5.07
C ALA A 324 9.26 -27.77 -4.36
N GLY A 325 9.89 -26.91 -3.54
CA GLY A 325 9.19 -25.84 -2.82
C GLY A 325 8.54 -24.84 -3.76
N MET A 326 9.19 -24.47 -4.87
CA MET A 326 8.58 -23.58 -5.88
C MET A 326 7.34 -24.19 -6.52
N LEU A 327 7.37 -25.49 -6.83
CA LEU A 327 6.21 -26.20 -7.39
C LEU A 327 5.06 -26.26 -6.39
N GLU A 328 5.32 -26.57 -5.11
CA GLU A 328 4.27 -26.61 -4.07
C GLU A 328 3.73 -25.22 -3.73
N MET A 329 4.55 -24.17 -3.76
CA MET A 329 4.03 -22.81 -3.57
C MET A 329 3.03 -22.39 -4.65
N SER A 330 3.11 -22.97 -5.86
CA SER A 330 2.19 -22.68 -6.96
C SER A 330 0.77 -23.23 -6.74
N THR A 331 0.57 -24.15 -5.79
CA THR A 331 -0.71 -24.84 -5.54
C THR A 331 -1.56 -24.20 -4.45
N ALA A 332 -1.26 -22.96 -4.05
CA ALA A 332 -1.99 -22.22 -3.02
C ALA A 332 -3.51 -22.24 -3.26
N TYR A 333 -4.28 -22.44 -2.17
CA TYR A 333 -5.71 -22.70 -2.18
C TYR A 333 -6.38 -22.05 -0.98
N LEU A 334 -7.42 -21.25 -1.19
CA LEU A 334 -8.14 -20.54 -0.13
C LEU A 334 -9.63 -20.90 -0.17
N PRO A 335 -10.10 -21.77 0.73
CA PRO A 335 -11.52 -22.10 0.80
C PRO A 335 -12.31 -20.94 1.42
N VAL A 336 -13.47 -20.65 0.83
CA VAL A 336 -14.42 -19.63 1.28
C VAL A 336 -15.85 -20.20 1.26
N ASN A 337 -16.79 -19.45 1.82
CA ASN A 337 -18.21 -19.79 1.76
C ASN A 337 -19.04 -18.51 1.58
N GLN A 338 -20.37 -18.62 1.71
CA GLN A 338 -21.30 -17.49 1.64
C GLN A 338 -20.92 -16.26 2.50
N ASN A 339 -20.12 -16.44 3.56
CA ASN A 339 -19.65 -15.33 4.38
C ASN A 339 -18.76 -14.36 3.59
N TRP A 340 -18.14 -14.78 2.48
CA TRP A 340 -17.34 -13.91 1.62
C TRP A 340 -18.18 -12.78 1.02
N GLU A 341 -19.30 -13.09 0.38
CA GLU A 341 -20.20 -12.10 -0.22
C GLU A 341 -20.82 -11.20 0.86
N ARG A 342 -21.22 -11.82 1.98
CA ARG A 342 -21.71 -11.07 3.14
C ARG A 342 -20.67 -10.09 3.67
N TYR A 343 -19.42 -10.53 3.82
CA TYR A 343 -18.33 -9.67 4.28
C TYR A 343 -18.08 -8.50 3.33
N LEU A 344 -18.08 -8.74 2.02
CA LEU A 344 -17.96 -7.66 1.03
C LEU A 344 -19.10 -6.65 1.16
N SER A 345 -20.35 -7.14 1.26
CA SER A 345 -21.54 -6.30 1.38
C SER A 345 -21.56 -5.53 2.70
N ASP A 346 -21.34 -6.19 3.83
CA ASP A 346 -21.33 -5.59 5.17
C ASP A 346 -20.18 -4.58 5.31
N ALA A 347 -18.98 -4.90 4.83
CA ALA A 347 -17.84 -3.99 4.88
C ALA A 347 -18.03 -2.77 3.98
N GLU A 348 -18.60 -2.94 2.79
CA GLU A 348 -18.91 -1.82 1.90
C GLU A 348 -20.04 -0.95 2.47
N ALA A 349 -21.10 -1.55 3.03
CA ALA A 349 -22.19 -0.81 3.68
C ALA A 349 -21.66 0.05 4.83
N VAL A 350 -20.90 -0.54 5.75
CA VAL A 350 -20.28 0.21 6.86
C VAL A 350 -19.33 1.30 6.35
N TYR A 351 -18.56 1.01 5.29
CA TYR A 351 -17.70 2.02 4.68
C TYR A 351 -18.52 3.20 4.11
N GLN A 352 -19.62 2.93 3.41
CA GLN A 352 -20.49 3.97 2.85
C GLN A 352 -21.16 4.79 3.95
N ASP A 353 -21.67 4.16 5.00
CA ASP A 353 -22.27 4.83 6.15
C ASP A 353 -21.27 5.78 6.83
N VAL A 354 -20.06 5.28 7.12
CA VAL A 354 -18.99 6.08 7.74
C VAL A 354 -18.51 7.18 6.79
N GLN A 355 -18.45 6.91 5.48
CA GLN A 355 -18.09 7.92 4.47
C GLN A 355 -19.15 9.01 4.38
N GLN A 356 -20.44 8.66 4.47
CA GLN A 356 -21.55 9.60 4.48
C GLN A 356 -21.55 10.44 5.77
N GLU A 357 -21.38 9.83 6.94
CA GLU A 357 -21.22 10.53 8.22
C GLU A 357 -20.06 11.53 8.17
N LEU A 358 -18.92 11.11 7.61
CA LEU A 358 -17.75 11.96 7.43
C LEU A 358 -18.04 13.15 6.52
N LYS A 359 -18.73 12.93 5.38
CA LYS A 359 -19.12 14.02 4.47
C LYS A 359 -20.10 14.98 5.12
N GLN A 360 -21.13 14.49 5.82
CA GLN A 360 -22.12 15.31 6.51
C GLN A 360 -21.47 16.14 7.63
N THR A 361 -20.56 15.54 8.41
CA THR A 361 -19.83 16.26 9.46
C THR A 361 -18.93 17.35 8.87
N LEU A 362 -18.22 17.05 7.77
CA LEU A 362 -17.42 18.03 7.03
C LEU A 362 -18.28 19.17 6.46
N ALA A 363 -19.43 18.83 5.88
CA ALA A 363 -20.39 19.81 5.38
C ALA A 363 -20.89 20.73 6.50
N GLY A 364 -21.23 20.17 7.67
CA GLY A 364 -21.62 20.95 8.86
C GLY A 364 -20.53 21.92 9.33
N ILE A 365 -19.26 21.48 9.32
CA ILE A 365 -18.11 22.34 9.64
C ILE A 365 -17.95 23.46 8.60
N ALA A 366 -18.06 23.14 7.30
CA ALA A 366 -17.97 24.12 6.23
C ALA A 366 -19.10 25.17 6.31
N ASN A 367 -20.34 24.73 6.55
CA ASN A 367 -21.50 25.62 6.71
C ASN A 367 -21.32 26.54 7.92
N SER A 368 -20.79 26.01 9.03
CA SER A 368 -20.50 26.80 10.23
C SER A 368 -19.39 27.83 9.98
N ALA A 369 -18.35 27.45 9.23
CA ALA A 369 -17.27 28.34 8.85
C ALA A 369 -17.75 29.48 7.93
N CYS A 370 -18.69 29.23 7.01
CA CYS A 370 -19.25 30.27 6.14
C CYS A 370 -19.88 31.44 6.89
N ARG A 371 -20.40 31.21 8.11
CA ARG A 371 -20.95 32.29 8.95
C ARG A 371 -19.90 33.36 9.30
N LEU A 372 -18.61 33.03 9.26
CA LEU A 372 -17.51 33.95 9.52
C LEU A 372 -17.36 35.04 8.44
N LEU A 373 -18.05 34.91 7.30
CA LEU A 373 -18.15 35.98 6.30
C LEU A 373 -18.82 37.23 6.89
N HIS A 374 -19.80 37.05 7.78
CA HIS A 374 -20.48 38.16 8.44
C HIS A 374 -19.52 38.91 9.37
N GLY A 375 -19.46 40.24 9.21
CA GLY A 375 -18.58 41.09 10.01
C GLY A 375 -17.08 40.90 9.74
N ASN A 376 -16.70 40.24 8.64
CA ASN A 376 -15.31 39.88 8.32
C ASN A 376 -14.61 39.11 9.46
N ALA A 377 -15.35 38.32 10.24
CA ALA A 377 -14.81 37.58 11.38
C ALA A 377 -13.71 36.58 11.00
N TYR A 378 -13.71 36.10 9.75
CA TYR A 378 -12.65 35.23 9.21
C TYR A 378 -11.26 35.88 9.27
N LYS A 379 -11.15 37.22 9.25
CA LYS A 379 -9.86 37.94 9.37
C LYS A 379 -9.20 37.74 10.74
N ARG A 380 -9.99 37.38 11.76
CA ARG A 380 -9.51 37.08 13.12
C ARG A 380 -9.22 35.58 13.34
N ASP A 381 -9.50 34.73 12.35
CA ASP A 381 -9.30 33.28 12.46
C ASP A 381 -7.90 32.88 11.92
N PRO A 382 -6.99 32.32 12.76
CA PRO A 382 -5.63 31.98 12.35
C PRO A 382 -5.52 30.90 11.26
N TRP A 383 -6.57 30.09 11.03
CA TRP A 383 -6.57 29.05 10.01
C TRP A 383 -7.23 29.47 8.71
N LEU A 384 -8.26 30.31 8.78
CA LEU A 384 -9.15 30.61 7.65
C LEU A 384 -8.92 31.98 6.99
N TRP A 385 -8.06 32.84 7.56
CA TRP A 385 -7.82 34.21 7.08
C TRP A 385 -7.33 34.30 5.63
N ASP A 386 -6.59 33.30 5.15
CA ASP A 386 -5.94 33.25 3.82
C ASP A 386 -6.75 32.46 2.78
N LEU A 387 -7.95 31.98 3.12
CA LEU A 387 -8.85 31.36 2.14
C LEU A 387 -9.45 32.41 1.19
N ASP A 388 -9.90 31.97 0.02
CA ASP A 388 -10.55 32.86 -0.95
C ASP A 388 -12.00 33.16 -0.54
N TRP A 389 -12.17 34.25 0.22
CA TRP A 389 -13.48 34.76 0.67
C TRP A 389 -14.18 35.63 -0.38
N SER A 390 -13.73 35.66 -1.64
CA SER A 390 -14.36 36.48 -2.68
C SER A 390 -15.78 36.01 -3.02
N VAL A 391 -16.70 36.97 -3.11
CA VAL A 391 -18.12 36.74 -3.37
C VAL A 391 -18.47 37.21 -4.78
N GLN A 392 -19.25 36.40 -5.49
CA GLN A 392 -19.83 36.83 -6.77
C GLN A 392 -21.07 37.67 -6.51
N ASN A 393 -21.02 38.94 -6.93
CA ASN A 393 -22.17 39.85 -6.86
C ASN A 393 -23.13 39.60 -8.03
N MET A 394 -24.44 39.71 -7.77
CA MET A 394 -25.44 39.66 -8.82
C MET A 394 -25.33 40.91 -9.70
N ARG A 395 -25.13 40.73 -11.01
CA ARG A 395 -25.07 41.82 -12.00
C ARG A 395 -26.39 41.92 -12.74
N CYS A 396 -27.14 43.00 -12.53
CA CYS A 396 -28.31 43.33 -13.35
C CYS A 396 -27.88 43.67 -14.79
N LYS A 397 -28.78 43.49 -15.76
CA LYS A 397 -28.54 43.98 -17.13
C LYS A 397 -28.38 45.52 -17.06
N LYS A 398 -27.24 46.05 -17.49
CA LYS A 398 -27.06 47.51 -17.61
C LYS A 398 -27.92 48.01 -18.77
N SER A 399 -28.67 49.09 -18.58
CA SER A 399 -29.32 49.79 -19.69
C SER A 399 -28.25 50.31 -20.65
N ALA A 400 -28.46 50.13 -21.96
CA ALA A 400 -27.54 50.60 -22.97
C ALA A 400 -27.57 52.14 -22.99
N VAL A 401 -26.49 52.78 -22.52
CA VAL A 401 -26.33 54.23 -22.68
C VAL A 401 -25.97 54.51 -24.14
N ASN A 402 -26.93 55.08 -24.87
CA ASN A 402 -26.80 55.49 -26.27
C ASN A 402 -25.64 56.47 -26.47
N LYS A 403 -24.61 56.06 -27.23
CA LYS A 403 -23.69 56.97 -27.93
C LYS A 403 -24.06 56.99 -29.42
N SER A 404 -24.67 58.11 -29.81
CA SER A 404 -24.70 58.76 -31.13
C SER A 404 -24.34 57.95 -32.38
N ALA A 405 -25.38 57.76 -33.21
CA ALA A 405 -25.43 57.85 -34.68
C ALA A 405 -24.18 57.50 -35.52
N VAL A 406 -24.31 56.51 -36.42
CA VAL A 406 -24.09 56.64 -37.88
C VAL A 406 -24.61 55.38 -38.62
N LYS A 407 -25.53 55.64 -39.56
CA LYS A 407 -25.91 54.93 -40.81
C LYS A 407 -26.03 53.39 -40.84
N GLY A 408 -27.26 52.93 -40.61
CA GLY A 408 -28.14 52.34 -41.63
C GLY A 408 -27.61 51.20 -42.51
N ARG A 409 -28.02 49.97 -42.20
CA ARG A 409 -28.33 48.94 -43.19
C ARG A 409 -29.68 48.32 -42.82
N ALA A 410 -30.68 48.57 -43.65
CA ALA A 410 -32.05 48.14 -43.46
C ALA A 410 -32.14 46.60 -43.50
N VAL A 411 -32.67 46.02 -42.42
CA VAL A 411 -33.24 44.68 -42.43
C VAL A 411 -34.76 44.85 -42.52
N VAL A 412 -35.33 44.17 -43.50
CA VAL A 412 -36.75 44.19 -43.85
C VAL A 412 -37.56 43.67 -42.68
N GLU A 413 -38.27 44.55 -41.98
CA GLU A 413 -39.31 44.15 -41.02
C GLU A 413 -40.56 43.73 -41.79
N THR A 414 -40.93 42.47 -41.63
CA THR A 414 -42.25 41.95 -41.94
C THR A 414 -43.27 42.69 -41.07
N GLN A 415 -44.09 43.54 -41.68
CA GLN A 415 -45.23 44.18 -41.02
C GLN A 415 -46.28 43.11 -40.67
N THR A 416 -46.21 42.57 -39.46
CA THR A 416 -47.37 41.99 -38.81
C THR A 416 -48.13 43.12 -38.12
N ASP A 417 -49.31 43.42 -38.65
CA ASP A 417 -50.24 44.43 -38.16
C ASP A 417 -50.76 44.00 -36.78
N LYS A 418 -50.07 44.43 -35.71
CA LYS A 418 -50.51 44.21 -34.33
C LYS A 418 -51.77 45.03 -34.09
N GLY A 419 -52.90 44.36 -33.87
CA GLY A 419 -54.18 45.01 -33.64
C GLY A 419 -54.17 45.97 -32.45
N ASP A 420 -55.07 46.94 -32.43
CA ASP A 420 -55.17 48.00 -31.39
C ASP A 420 -55.23 47.45 -29.95
N LEU A 421 -55.76 46.24 -29.77
CA LEU A 421 -55.81 45.55 -28.48
C LEU A 421 -54.41 45.16 -27.97
N GLU A 422 -53.54 44.71 -28.88
CA GLU A 422 -52.19 44.23 -28.57
C GLU A 422 -51.25 45.41 -28.28
N ARG A 423 -51.44 46.54 -28.97
CA ARG A 423 -50.75 47.81 -28.66
C ARG A 423 -51.22 48.42 -27.33
N GLY A 424 -52.50 48.31 -27.01
CA GLY A 424 -53.06 48.73 -25.72
C GLY A 424 -52.49 47.91 -24.56
N LEU A 425 -52.43 46.58 -24.72
CA LEU A 425 -51.83 45.68 -23.74
C LEU A 425 -50.30 45.90 -23.61
N GLU A 426 -49.58 46.15 -24.71
CA GLU A 426 -48.15 46.46 -24.65
C GLU A 426 -47.86 47.81 -23.96
N GLU A 427 -48.75 48.80 -24.08
CA GLU A 427 -48.68 50.08 -23.34
C GLU A 427 -49.01 49.90 -21.85
N GLU A 428 -50.05 49.12 -21.51
CA GLU A 428 -50.42 48.84 -20.11
C GLU A 428 -49.38 47.98 -19.37
N VAL A 429 -48.75 47.04 -20.05
CA VAL A 429 -47.73 46.13 -19.50
C VAL A 429 -46.31 46.69 -19.72
N LYS A 430 -46.17 47.87 -20.34
CA LYS A 430 -44.87 48.50 -20.66
C LYS A 430 -43.98 48.69 -19.44
N ASP A 431 -44.56 49.11 -18.33
CA ASP A 431 -43.83 49.28 -17.07
C ASP A 431 -43.43 47.93 -16.44
N ILE A 432 -44.21 46.87 -16.69
CA ILE A 432 -43.85 45.50 -16.31
C ILE A 432 -42.74 44.96 -17.22
N LEU A 433 -42.82 45.19 -18.54
CA LEU A 433 -41.76 44.80 -19.48
C LEU A 433 -40.44 45.56 -19.21
N LYS A 434 -40.48 46.80 -18.71
CA LYS A 434 -39.29 47.49 -18.19
C LYS A 434 -38.66 46.78 -16.98
N THR A 435 -39.42 46.03 -16.17
CA THR A 435 -38.81 45.22 -15.10
C THR A 435 -37.95 44.09 -15.64
N SER A 436 -38.08 43.71 -16.92
CA SER A 436 -37.16 42.78 -17.59
C SER A 436 -35.72 43.31 -17.72
N GLU A 437 -35.54 44.64 -17.70
CA GLU A 437 -34.22 45.29 -17.66
C GLU A 437 -33.58 45.20 -16.26
N ALA A 438 -34.41 45.04 -15.21
CA ALA A 438 -33.98 44.75 -13.86
C ALA A 438 -33.70 43.25 -13.62
N LEU A 439 -34.03 42.37 -14.57
CA LEU A 439 -33.70 40.94 -14.49
C LEU A 439 -32.19 40.72 -14.66
N TYR A 440 -31.66 39.76 -13.89
CA TYR A 440 -30.25 39.40 -13.92
C TYR A 440 -29.84 38.84 -15.29
N LYS A 441 -28.65 39.23 -15.79
CA LYS A 441 -28.14 38.79 -17.10
C LYS A 441 -27.76 37.30 -17.11
N THR A 442 -27.36 36.77 -15.96
CA THR A 442 -26.98 35.37 -15.70
C THR A 442 -27.05 35.20 -14.19
N GLN A 443 -27.77 34.20 -13.66
CA GLN A 443 -27.76 33.94 -12.21
C GLN A 443 -26.41 33.29 -11.86
N PRO A 444 -25.51 33.95 -11.10
CA PRO A 444 -24.27 33.33 -10.68
C PRO A 444 -24.57 32.23 -9.67
N PHE A 445 -23.95 31.06 -9.84
CA PHE A 445 -24.12 29.93 -8.93
C PHE A 445 -23.71 30.31 -7.50
N LEU A 446 -24.64 30.16 -6.54
CA LEU A 446 -24.46 30.52 -5.12
C LEU A 446 -23.86 31.93 -4.92
N SER A 447 -24.53 32.95 -5.48
CA SER A 447 -24.20 34.36 -5.22
C SER A 447 -24.29 34.65 -3.71
N GLY A 448 -23.37 35.45 -3.18
CA GLY A 448 -23.26 35.68 -1.73
C GLY A 448 -22.34 34.72 -0.97
N TYR A 449 -21.98 33.56 -1.53
CA TYR A 449 -21.09 32.60 -0.87
C TYR A 449 -19.61 32.77 -1.26
N PRO A 450 -18.67 32.49 -0.32
CA PRO A 450 -17.23 32.51 -0.58
C PRO A 450 -16.81 31.56 -1.70
N ALA A 451 -15.77 31.92 -2.46
CA ALA A 451 -15.25 31.09 -3.55
C ALA A 451 -14.87 29.68 -3.09
N TRP A 452 -14.14 29.56 -1.97
CA TRP A 452 -13.74 28.26 -1.42
C TRP A 452 -14.92 27.33 -1.07
N TYR A 453 -16.08 27.91 -0.70
CA TYR A 453 -17.27 27.14 -0.36
C TYR A 453 -18.04 26.70 -1.61
N ARG A 454 -18.12 27.57 -2.63
CA ARG A 454 -18.71 27.21 -3.92
C ARG A 454 -17.97 26.06 -4.59
N ASP A 455 -16.66 25.96 -4.40
CA ASP A 455 -15.83 24.85 -4.90
C ASP A 455 -16.24 23.49 -4.32
N PHE A 456 -16.99 23.46 -3.21
CA PHE A 456 -17.51 22.23 -2.60
C PHE A 456 -18.91 21.86 -3.08
N CYS A 457 -19.60 22.77 -3.78
CA CYS A 457 -20.99 22.60 -4.19
C CYS A 457 -21.09 22.21 -5.67
N VAL A 458 -21.97 21.27 -6.00
CA VAL A 458 -22.27 20.91 -7.41
C VAL A 458 -23.30 21.89 -7.96
N LYS A 459 -23.15 22.31 -9.22
CA LYS A 459 -24.18 23.11 -9.91
C LYS A 459 -25.47 22.31 -10.11
N PRO A 460 -26.66 22.92 -10.04
CA PRO A 460 -27.89 22.22 -10.35
C PRO A 460 -27.81 21.64 -11.77
N PRO A 461 -28.11 20.34 -11.96
CA PRO A 461 -28.27 19.74 -13.29
C PRO A 461 -29.41 20.43 -14.05
N ASP A 462 -29.37 20.39 -15.39
CA ASP A 462 -30.43 20.94 -16.24
C ASP A 462 -31.70 20.04 -16.27
N ASP A 463 -31.69 18.91 -15.55
CA ASP A 463 -32.74 17.88 -15.57
C ASP A 463 -33.63 18.00 -14.32
N GLU A 464 -34.96 18.06 -14.51
CA GLU A 464 -35.94 18.31 -13.44
C GLU A 464 -36.09 17.13 -12.47
N ASP A 465 -35.64 15.93 -12.84
CA ASP A 465 -35.72 14.68 -12.05
C ASP A 465 -34.47 14.38 -11.20
N SER A 466 -33.55 15.33 -11.01
CA SER A 466 -32.34 15.10 -10.21
C SER A 466 -32.56 15.36 -8.70
N ASP A 467 -32.16 14.43 -7.83
CA ASP A 467 -32.09 14.57 -6.36
C ASP A 467 -30.97 15.56 -5.92
N TRP A 468 -30.90 16.73 -6.55
CA TRP A 468 -29.89 17.73 -6.28
C TRP A 468 -30.28 18.60 -5.08
N GLU A 469 -29.41 18.64 -4.07
CA GLU A 469 -29.56 19.52 -2.92
C GLU A 469 -28.45 20.59 -2.87
N PRO A 470 -28.78 21.85 -2.53
CA PRO A 470 -27.80 22.92 -2.36
C PRO A 470 -26.95 22.71 -1.10
N GLY A 471 -25.65 22.43 -1.28
CA GLY A 471 -24.71 22.29 -0.17
C GLY A 471 -23.33 21.78 -0.60
N PRO A 472 -22.35 21.72 0.32
CA PRO A 472 -20.99 21.28 0.03
C PRO A 472 -20.93 19.74 -0.13
N SER A 473 -21.50 19.20 -1.20
CA SER A 473 -21.65 17.76 -1.45
C SER A 473 -20.36 17.07 -1.94
N VAL A 474 -19.41 17.83 -2.50
CA VAL A 474 -18.14 17.31 -3.04
C VAL A 474 -17.01 17.32 -2.00
N ILE A 475 -17.26 17.83 -0.79
CA ILE A 475 -16.23 18.00 0.24
C ILE A 475 -15.55 16.67 0.59
N SER A 476 -14.21 16.67 0.62
CA SER A 476 -13.42 15.49 0.95
C SER A 476 -12.13 15.83 1.67
N THR A 477 -11.59 14.87 2.43
CA THR A 477 -10.30 14.99 3.15
C THR A 477 -9.08 15.19 2.23
N GLN A 478 -9.26 15.11 0.91
CA GLN A 478 -8.21 15.38 -0.07
C GLN A 478 -8.11 16.86 -0.46
N MET A 479 -9.16 17.64 -0.20
CA MET A 479 -9.20 19.08 -0.54
C MET A 479 -8.30 19.89 0.40
N ARG A 480 -7.55 20.83 -0.17
CA ARG A 480 -6.55 21.64 0.58
C ARG A 480 -7.15 22.52 1.67
N SER A 481 -8.39 22.96 1.50
CA SER A 481 -9.07 23.79 2.49
C SER A 481 -9.58 22.99 3.70
N VAL A 482 -9.73 21.67 3.59
CA VAL A 482 -10.31 20.84 4.67
C VAL A 482 -9.44 20.77 5.93
N PRO A 483 -8.11 20.57 5.87
CA PRO A 483 -7.27 20.65 7.06
C PRO A 483 -7.35 21.99 7.80
N LYS A 484 -7.59 23.12 7.09
CA LYS A 484 -7.83 24.44 7.69
C LYS A 484 -9.20 24.53 8.35
N LEU A 485 -10.25 24.02 7.71
CA LEU A 485 -11.61 23.95 8.26
C LEU A 485 -11.69 23.11 9.54
N LEU A 486 -10.89 22.04 9.61
CA LEU A 486 -10.75 21.21 10.81
C LEU A 486 -9.92 21.87 11.92
N ARG A 487 -9.31 23.04 11.67
CA ARG A 487 -8.41 23.76 12.58
C ARG A 487 -7.34 22.85 13.18
N LEU A 488 -6.65 22.10 12.32
CA LEU A 488 -5.66 21.13 12.76
C LEU A 488 -4.44 21.82 13.39
N LYS A 489 -3.91 21.20 14.44
CA LYS A 489 -2.71 21.57 15.18
C LYS A 489 -1.67 20.46 15.11
N TRP A 490 -0.41 20.82 15.00
CA TRP A 490 0.75 19.95 15.15
C TRP A 490 1.49 20.29 16.44
N ASP A 491 1.52 19.38 17.41
CA ASP A 491 2.14 19.59 18.73
C ASP A 491 1.63 20.87 19.45
N GLY A 492 0.37 21.24 19.21
CA GLY A 492 -0.27 22.44 19.77
C GLY A 492 -0.22 23.68 18.87
N TYR A 493 0.55 23.66 17.77
CA TYR A 493 0.72 24.78 16.85
C TYR A 493 -0.19 24.68 15.61
N PRO A 494 -0.87 25.76 15.18
CA PRO A 494 -1.72 25.79 13.99
C PRO A 494 -1.01 25.35 12.69
N LEU A 495 -1.66 24.49 11.90
CA LEU A 495 -1.19 24.13 10.56
C LEU A 495 -1.45 25.24 9.53
N HIS A 496 -0.48 25.46 8.65
CA HIS A 496 -0.56 26.39 7.53
C HIS A 496 -0.03 25.75 6.23
N PHE A 497 -0.57 26.16 5.10
CA PHE A 497 -0.16 25.67 3.78
C PHE A 497 0.49 26.81 2.99
N ASP A 498 1.76 26.64 2.65
CA ASP A 498 2.47 27.54 1.75
C ASP A 498 2.63 26.91 0.35
N MET A 499 2.55 27.73 -0.71
CA MET A 499 2.62 27.24 -2.09
C MET A 499 3.99 26.69 -2.47
N LYS A 500 5.08 27.22 -1.90
CA LYS A 500 6.46 26.79 -2.19
C LYS A 500 6.83 25.59 -1.31
N GLN A 501 6.59 25.72 -0.01
CA GLN A 501 7.07 24.83 1.04
C GLN A 501 6.12 23.64 1.32
N GLY A 502 4.83 23.75 0.99
CA GLY A 502 3.80 22.75 1.29
C GLY A 502 3.18 22.94 2.68
N TRP A 503 2.66 21.86 3.27
CA TRP A 503 2.09 21.90 4.63
C TRP A 503 3.19 21.99 5.72
N GLY A 504 2.96 22.89 6.66
CA GLY A 504 3.78 23.09 7.85
C GLY A 504 2.95 23.60 9.03
N TYR A 505 3.62 23.97 10.12
CA TYR A 505 3.00 24.55 11.31
C TYR A 505 3.67 25.89 11.67
N LEU A 506 2.88 26.79 12.23
CA LEU A 506 3.29 28.15 12.61
C LEU A 506 3.64 28.22 14.09
N VAL A 507 4.83 28.73 14.41
CA VAL A 507 5.32 28.93 15.78
C VAL A 507 5.55 30.42 16.01
N PRO A 508 5.16 31.01 17.15
CA PRO A 508 5.45 32.41 17.45
C PRO A 508 6.96 32.71 17.47
N ARG A 509 7.37 33.91 17.03
CA ARG A 509 8.73 34.41 17.23
C ARG A 509 8.92 34.83 18.69
N GLU A 510 9.56 33.97 19.48
CA GLU A 510 9.87 34.25 20.90
C GLU A 510 11.15 35.10 21.02
N GLN A 511 11.16 36.05 21.94
CA GLN A 511 12.40 36.72 22.39
C GLN A 511 13.16 35.82 23.37
N LYS A 512 14.43 36.15 23.68
CA LYS A 512 15.28 35.35 24.58
C LYS A 512 14.67 35.11 25.97
N ASP A 513 13.76 35.99 26.40
CA ASP A 513 13.07 35.93 27.69
C ASP A 513 11.75 35.12 27.63
N GLY A 514 11.42 34.51 26.48
CA GLY A 514 10.20 33.72 26.26
C GLY A 514 8.93 34.54 26.07
N THR A 515 9.06 35.86 25.88
CA THR A 515 7.98 36.80 25.60
C THR A 515 7.84 37.03 24.09
N VAL A 516 6.62 37.31 23.64
CA VAL A 516 6.32 37.68 22.24
C VAL A 516 5.82 39.12 22.24
N VAL A 517 6.48 40.00 21.48
CA VAL A 517 6.01 41.38 21.30
C VAL A 517 4.95 41.39 20.20
N VAL A 518 3.71 41.69 20.59
CA VAL A 518 2.65 42.02 19.63
C VAL A 518 2.86 43.47 19.21
N PRO A 519 3.05 43.77 17.92
CA PRO A 519 3.09 45.15 17.46
C PRO A 519 1.80 45.86 17.88
N SER A 520 1.92 46.99 18.58
CA SER A 520 0.79 47.84 18.96
C SER A 520 -0.07 48.13 17.74
N LEU A 521 -1.35 47.78 17.79
CA LEU A 521 -2.36 48.22 16.83
C LEU A 521 -2.49 49.74 16.92
N ALA A 522 -1.65 50.46 16.18
CA ALA A 522 -1.90 51.87 15.90
C ALA A 522 -3.14 51.95 15.01
N GLU A 523 -4.14 52.64 15.55
CA GLU A 523 -5.42 53.10 15.02
C GLU A 523 -5.69 52.91 13.52
N ASP A 524 -6.91 52.38 13.29
CA ASP A 524 -7.68 52.43 12.05
C ASP A 524 -7.26 53.55 11.09
N SER A 525 -6.57 53.17 10.02
CA SER A 525 -6.68 53.90 8.76
C SER A 525 -7.35 52.97 7.75
N GLU A 526 -8.50 53.45 7.26
CA GLU A 526 -9.31 52.81 6.24
C GLU A 526 -8.44 52.26 5.11
N ALA A 527 -8.30 50.94 5.07
CA ALA A 527 -7.64 50.26 3.97
C ALA A 527 -8.45 50.53 2.70
N LYS A 528 -7.92 51.42 1.84
CA LYS A 528 -8.29 51.49 0.43
C LYS A 528 -8.17 50.07 -0.16
N GLY A 529 -9.14 49.71 -0.99
CA GLY A 529 -9.33 48.36 -1.51
C GLY A 529 -8.06 47.74 -2.11
N ASP A 530 -7.98 46.41 -1.94
CA ASP A 530 -6.99 45.45 -2.48
C ASP A 530 -5.69 45.19 -1.68
N GLU A 531 -5.62 45.50 -0.38
CA GLU A 531 -4.58 44.92 0.49
C GLU A 531 -4.99 43.53 1.02
N LYS A 532 -4.08 42.55 0.90
CA LYS A 532 -4.27 41.19 1.44
C LYS A 532 -4.54 41.23 2.95
N PRO A 533 -5.43 40.38 3.49
CA PRO A 533 -5.69 40.34 4.92
C PRO A 533 -4.38 40.06 5.70
N LYS A 534 -4.05 40.95 6.65
CA LYS A 534 -2.91 40.77 7.55
C LYS A 534 -3.16 39.62 8.53
N PHE A 535 -2.10 38.90 8.92
CA PHE A 535 -2.17 37.72 9.78
C PHE A 535 -2.66 38.08 11.21
N PRO A 536 -3.65 37.36 11.78
CA PRO A 536 -4.18 37.65 13.12
C PRO A 536 -3.26 37.11 14.23
N LEU A 537 -2.21 37.87 14.55
CA LEU A 537 -1.23 37.51 15.57
C LEU A 537 -1.82 37.33 16.99
N PRO A 538 -2.73 38.19 17.50
CA PRO A 538 -3.27 38.06 18.85
C PRO A 538 -4.10 36.78 19.04
N GLU A 539 -5.00 36.48 18.12
CA GLU A 539 -5.83 35.26 18.15
C GLU A 539 -4.99 34.00 17.92
N PHE A 540 -3.92 34.09 17.14
CA PHE A 540 -2.94 33.01 16.96
C PHE A 540 -2.20 32.68 18.26
N LEU A 541 -1.71 33.69 18.99
CA LEU A 541 -1.05 33.50 20.29
C LEU A 541 -1.98 32.84 21.30
N LYS A 542 -3.24 33.28 21.38
CA LYS A 542 -4.26 32.64 22.21
C LYS A 542 -4.50 31.18 21.80
N ALA A 543 -4.54 30.89 20.51
CA ALA A 543 -4.72 29.52 20.01
C ALA A 543 -3.52 28.59 20.33
N CYS A 544 -2.33 29.16 20.51
CA CYS A 544 -1.11 28.49 20.96
C CYS A 544 -0.99 28.39 22.50
N GLY A 545 -1.95 28.93 23.26
CA GLY A 545 -1.97 28.87 24.73
C GLY A 545 -1.18 29.98 25.43
N TYR A 546 -0.89 31.10 24.75
CA TYR A 546 -0.29 32.28 25.38
C TYR A 546 -1.34 33.11 26.12
N GLU A 547 -0.96 33.61 27.29
CA GLU A 547 -1.78 34.51 28.11
C GLU A 547 -1.23 35.93 28.05
N ASP A 548 -2.12 36.92 28.09
CA ASP A 548 -1.74 38.33 28.16
C ASP A 548 -1.03 38.61 29.49
N VAL A 549 0.15 39.21 29.43
CA VAL A 549 0.82 39.74 30.63
C VAL A 549 0.02 40.97 31.06
N LYS A 550 -0.82 40.83 32.10
CA LYS A 550 -1.47 41.99 32.73
C LYS A 550 -0.41 42.85 33.40
N ASP A 551 -0.24 44.06 32.89
CA ASP A 551 0.61 45.09 33.47
C ASP A 551 -0.08 45.71 34.70
N ASP A 552 -0.24 44.92 35.78
CA ASP A 552 -0.72 45.38 37.09
C ASP A 552 0.47 45.70 38.03
N LEU A 553 1.62 46.08 37.48
CA LEU A 553 2.67 46.74 38.23
C LEU A 553 2.83 48.13 37.65
N GLY A 554 2.05 49.07 38.18
CA GLY A 554 2.23 50.50 37.96
C GLY A 554 3.64 50.94 38.35
N LEU A 555 4.58 50.72 37.45
CA LEU A 555 5.97 51.17 37.52
C LEU A 555 6.03 52.56 36.91
N LYS A 556 5.43 53.53 37.61
CA LYS A 556 5.99 54.86 37.61
C LYS A 556 7.00 54.92 38.75
N ASP A 557 8.26 55.01 38.33
CA ASP A 557 9.33 55.67 39.05
C ASP A 557 9.72 55.03 40.39
N THR A 558 10.75 54.19 40.37
CA THR A 558 11.85 54.23 41.35
C THR A 558 12.89 53.16 40.99
N GLY A 559 14.13 53.58 40.78
CA GLY A 559 15.27 52.69 40.94
C GLY A 559 15.37 52.18 42.38
N LEU A 560 16.18 51.14 42.59
CA LEU A 560 16.43 50.34 43.81
C LEU A 560 15.56 49.05 43.84
N GLN A 561 16.04 47.83 44.09
CA GLN A 561 17.31 47.34 44.64
C GLN A 561 17.38 45.80 44.46
N TRP A 562 18.45 45.28 43.85
CA TRP A 562 18.74 43.84 43.68
C TRP A 562 19.24 43.16 44.98
N GLN A 563 18.64 43.45 46.13
CA GLN A 563 19.18 43.01 47.44
C GLN A 563 18.14 42.37 48.38
N GLN A 564 16.95 41.99 47.89
CA GLN A 564 15.92 41.35 48.72
C GLN A 564 15.63 39.88 48.33
N LEU A 565 16.53 39.23 47.59
CA LEU A 565 16.40 37.81 47.21
C LEU A 565 17.05 36.83 48.19
N ASP A 566 17.76 37.29 49.21
CA ASP A 566 18.49 36.42 50.16
C ASP A 566 17.70 35.99 51.42
N ASN A 567 16.42 36.35 51.55
CA ASN A 567 15.63 36.07 52.77
C ASN A 567 14.26 35.42 52.50
N ILE A 568 14.22 34.30 51.78
CA ILE A 568 13.00 33.47 51.64
C ILE A 568 13.21 32.14 52.40
N PRO A 569 12.33 31.76 53.35
CA PRO A 569 12.48 30.53 54.12
C PRO A 569 12.35 29.26 53.27
N GLU A 570 13.22 28.26 53.53
CA GLU A 570 13.32 26.96 52.82
C GLU A 570 12.00 26.14 52.76
N GLU A 571 11.02 26.40 53.64
CA GLU A 571 9.73 25.69 53.61
C GLU A 571 8.73 26.24 52.56
N GLY A 572 9.08 27.32 51.85
CA GLY A 572 8.28 27.94 50.80
C GLY A 572 8.55 27.44 49.38
N GLU A 573 9.73 26.86 49.11
CA GLU A 573 10.12 26.45 47.75
C GLU A 573 9.20 25.36 47.19
N ALA A 574 8.81 24.39 48.02
CA ALA A 574 7.94 23.30 47.60
C ALA A 574 6.49 23.73 47.25
N LYS A 575 6.06 24.92 47.70
CA LYS A 575 4.77 25.53 47.36
C LYS A 575 4.87 26.43 46.11
N LEU A 576 6.00 27.09 45.90
CA LEU A 576 6.26 27.89 44.70
C LEU A 576 6.46 26.98 43.46
N TRP A 577 7.23 25.89 43.58
CA TRP A 577 7.44 24.93 42.50
C TRP A 577 6.18 24.12 42.14
N ARG A 578 5.28 23.87 43.10
CA ARG A 578 3.96 23.27 42.83
C ARG A 578 2.99 24.22 42.11
N LYS A 579 3.17 25.53 42.29
CA LYS A 579 2.39 26.57 41.57
C LYS A 579 2.98 26.85 40.18
N VAL A 580 4.30 26.71 40.03
CA VAL A 580 5.03 26.87 38.75
C VAL A 580 4.84 25.67 37.81
N LEU A 581 4.60 24.46 38.32
CA LEU A 581 4.44 23.24 37.53
C LEU A 581 2.99 22.73 37.42
N GLY A 582 2.00 23.57 37.70
CA GLY A 582 0.59 23.27 37.43
C GLY A 582 0.36 22.99 35.93
N ASN A 583 -0.39 21.92 35.64
CA ASN A 583 -0.80 21.40 34.32
C ASN A 583 -0.20 22.11 33.09
N ARG A 584 0.76 21.44 32.43
CA ARG A 584 1.41 21.89 31.20
C ARG A 584 0.43 22.50 30.18
N THR A 585 0.33 23.83 30.14
CA THR A 585 -0.40 24.62 29.14
C THR A 585 0.50 25.14 28.02
N ARG A 586 1.82 25.08 28.16
CA ARG A 586 2.76 25.50 27.11
C ARG A 586 3.04 24.36 26.12
N PRO A 587 2.92 24.59 24.80
CA PRO A 587 3.46 23.68 23.80
C PRO A 587 4.97 23.44 24.04
N PRO A 588 5.49 22.25 23.73
CA PRO A 588 6.92 21.97 23.89
C PRO A 588 7.77 22.89 23.00
N GLN A 589 8.85 23.45 23.55
CA GLN A 589 9.80 24.29 22.80
C GLN A 589 10.35 23.55 21.58
N VAL A 590 10.17 24.14 20.39
CA VAL A 590 10.70 23.63 19.13
C VAL A 590 12.19 23.95 19.07
N LYS A 591 13.05 22.92 19.15
CA LYS A 591 14.50 23.08 18.94
C LYS A 591 14.78 23.32 17.46
N GLU A 592 15.66 24.27 17.19
CA GLU A 592 16.18 24.75 15.90
C GLU A 592 16.09 23.72 14.75
N ASN A 593 14.99 23.73 14.02
CA ASN A 593 14.95 23.23 12.64
C ASN A 593 14.89 24.45 11.71
N LEU A 594 15.39 24.30 10.48
CA LEU A 594 15.48 25.37 9.49
C LEU A 594 14.17 26.19 9.39
N ASP A 595 14.15 27.35 10.03
CA ASP A 595 13.09 28.35 9.83
C ASP A 595 13.04 28.70 8.36
N MET A 596 11.91 28.43 7.73
CA MET A 596 11.70 28.80 6.35
C MET A 596 10.99 30.14 6.35
N ASP A 597 11.60 31.13 5.70
CA ASP A 597 11.02 32.45 5.58
C ASP A 597 9.73 32.38 4.75
N VAL A 598 8.61 32.30 5.45
CA VAL A 598 7.26 32.48 4.94
C VAL A 598 6.86 33.85 5.46
N ASP A 599 6.58 34.77 4.54
CA ASP A 599 6.28 36.20 4.70
C ASP A 599 5.04 36.46 5.59
N ILE A 600 5.13 36.03 6.86
CA ILE A 600 4.11 36.09 7.91
C ILE A 600 4.75 36.74 9.12
N ASP A 601 4.33 37.97 9.40
CA ASP A 601 4.85 38.76 10.51
C ASP A 601 4.65 38.05 11.86
N GLY A 602 5.71 37.99 12.67
CA GLY A 602 5.68 37.47 14.03
C GLY A 602 5.67 35.95 14.17
N CYS A 603 5.79 35.18 13.08
CA CYS A 603 5.84 33.71 13.11
C CYS A 603 7.10 33.11 12.45
N HIS A 604 7.44 31.90 12.88
CA HIS A 604 8.37 30.97 12.22
C HIS A 604 7.55 29.84 11.58
N PHE A 605 7.98 29.37 10.40
CA PHE A 605 7.30 28.28 9.68
C PHE A 605 8.17 27.04 9.60
N PHE A 606 7.61 25.91 10.05
CA PHE A 606 8.27 24.61 10.02
C PHE A 606 7.51 23.63 9.14
N ARG A 607 8.21 23.01 8.18
CA ARG A 607 7.61 21.99 7.30
C ARG A 607 7.23 20.73 8.08
N LEU A 608 6.13 20.10 7.69
CA LEU A 608 5.80 18.76 8.19
C LEU A 608 6.82 17.72 7.70
N PRO A 609 7.21 16.75 8.55
CA PRO A 609 8.17 15.71 8.18
C PRO A 609 7.59 14.78 7.12
N HIS A 610 8.33 14.61 6.02
CA HIS A 610 7.94 13.70 4.93
C HIS A 610 8.65 12.35 5.05
N LYS A 611 7.93 11.24 4.78
CA LYS A 611 8.46 9.86 4.91
C LYS A 611 9.70 9.57 4.04
N ASP A 612 9.77 10.16 2.85
CA ASP A 612 10.90 9.96 1.93
C ASP A 612 12.09 10.91 2.21
N GLY A 613 11.99 11.74 3.25
CA GLY A 613 13.05 12.66 3.67
C GLY A 613 12.72 14.15 3.48
N PRO A 614 13.61 15.04 3.98
CA PRO A 614 13.33 16.48 4.15
C PRO A 614 13.23 17.28 2.85
N HIS A 615 13.68 16.72 1.73
CA HIS A 615 13.66 17.37 0.41
C HIS A 615 12.27 17.28 -0.26
N LYS A 616 11.37 16.42 0.22
CA LYS A 616 9.99 16.32 -0.27
C LYS A 616 9.04 17.10 0.63
N ARG A 617 8.01 17.69 0.03
CA ARG A 617 6.97 18.46 0.73
C ARG A 617 5.72 17.62 0.97
N VAL A 618 5.03 17.88 2.07
CA VAL A 618 3.76 17.23 2.40
C VAL A 618 2.62 17.92 1.66
N GLY A 619 1.86 17.15 0.88
CA GLY A 619 0.71 17.64 0.10
C GLY A 619 -0.62 17.55 0.85
N ASN A 620 -0.80 16.55 1.70
CA ASN A 620 -2.02 16.37 2.49
C ASN A 620 -1.67 15.84 3.91
N PRO A 621 -1.98 16.59 4.99
CA PRO A 621 -1.72 16.18 6.36
C PRO A 621 -2.70 15.11 6.87
N LEU A 622 -3.77 14.81 6.13
CA LEU A 622 -4.73 13.72 6.40
C LEU A 622 -4.42 12.45 5.60
N ALA A 623 -3.24 12.38 4.96
CA ALA A 623 -2.79 11.18 4.26
C ALA A 623 -2.53 10.02 5.23
N LYS A 624 -2.52 8.79 4.70
CA LYS A 624 -2.29 7.54 5.45
C LYS A 624 -1.06 7.61 6.38
N ASP A 625 0.01 8.27 5.93
CA ASP A 625 1.27 8.36 6.67
C ASP A 625 1.16 9.16 7.98
N PHE A 626 0.14 10.01 8.13
CA PHE A 626 -0.09 10.85 9.31
C PHE A 626 -1.15 10.28 10.28
N LEU A 627 -1.81 9.18 9.94
CA LEU A 627 -2.85 8.59 10.81
C LEU A 627 -2.29 8.14 12.17
N THR A 628 -1.04 7.69 12.21
CA THR A 628 -0.35 7.37 13.47
C THR A 628 -0.07 8.63 14.30
N LYS A 629 0.16 9.78 13.65
CA LYS A 629 0.35 11.06 14.34
C LYS A 629 -0.93 11.58 14.98
N VAL A 630 -2.08 11.20 14.43
CA VAL A 630 -3.38 11.43 15.07
C VAL A 630 -3.52 10.62 16.35
N THR A 631 -3.15 9.33 16.34
CA THR A 631 -3.23 8.49 17.55
C THR A 631 -2.22 8.88 18.62
N ASP A 632 -1.03 9.31 18.22
CA ASP A 632 0.02 9.77 19.13
C ASP A 632 -0.31 11.12 19.79
N GLY A 633 -1.39 11.79 19.35
CA GLY A 633 -1.77 13.12 19.81
C GLY A 633 -0.88 14.25 19.29
N ILE A 634 -0.03 13.98 18.29
CA ILE A 634 0.82 14.98 17.64
C ILE A 634 -0.02 15.82 16.67
N LEU A 635 -0.86 15.18 15.87
CA LEU A 635 -1.78 15.83 14.95
C LEU A 635 -3.20 15.78 15.54
N GLN A 636 -3.70 16.93 15.99
CA GLN A 636 -5.01 17.01 16.63
C GLN A 636 -5.87 18.04 15.91
N ALA A 637 -7.19 17.86 15.90
CA ALA A 637 -8.05 19.01 15.68
C ALA A 637 -8.03 19.88 16.94
N GLY A 638 -8.25 21.19 16.82
CA GLY A 638 -8.47 22.06 17.98
C GLY A 638 -9.68 21.64 18.82
N ASP A 639 -10.24 22.55 19.61
CA ASP A 639 -11.34 22.25 20.55
C ASP A 639 -12.71 21.94 19.90
N ASN A 640 -12.73 21.46 18.65
CA ASN A 640 -13.95 21.08 17.92
C ASN A 640 -14.18 19.55 17.97
N PRO A 641 -15.19 19.06 18.71
CA PRO A 641 -15.52 17.64 18.77
C PRO A 641 -15.84 17.02 17.39
N GLN A 642 -16.47 17.80 16.49
CA GLN A 642 -16.79 17.32 15.15
C GLN A 642 -15.54 17.07 14.31
N ALA A 643 -14.50 17.90 14.46
CA ALA A 643 -13.26 17.73 13.74
C ALA A 643 -12.47 16.50 14.24
N ASN A 644 -12.48 16.24 15.56
CA ASN A 644 -11.92 15.00 16.11
C ASN A 644 -12.68 13.75 15.63
N ARG A 645 -14.01 13.84 15.51
CA ARG A 645 -14.82 12.77 14.92
C ARG A 645 -14.42 12.50 13.47
N VAL A 646 -14.21 13.53 12.65
CA VAL A 646 -13.74 13.39 11.25
C VAL A 646 -12.39 12.66 11.18
N LEU A 647 -11.43 13.00 12.05
CA LEU A 647 -10.13 12.33 12.11
C LEU A 647 -10.27 10.83 12.43
N LEU A 648 -11.14 10.48 13.39
CA LEU A 648 -11.44 9.10 13.74
C LEU A 648 -12.11 8.34 12.59
N LEU A 649 -13.16 8.91 11.97
CA LEU A 649 -13.86 8.28 10.84
C LEU A 649 -12.90 8.06 9.66
N SER A 650 -12.04 9.05 9.36
CA SER A 650 -11.04 8.93 8.31
C SER A 650 -10.02 7.82 8.59
N LYS A 651 -9.69 7.55 9.86
CA LYS A 651 -8.82 6.43 10.25
C LYS A 651 -9.51 5.09 9.99
N ILE A 652 -10.77 4.97 10.41
CA ILE A 652 -11.59 3.75 10.30
C ILE A 652 -11.71 3.26 8.86
N ILE A 653 -11.96 4.19 7.92
CA ILE A 653 -12.16 3.84 6.50
C ILE A 653 -10.87 3.76 5.68
N SER A 654 -9.72 4.19 6.22
CA SER A 654 -8.47 4.29 5.45
C SER A 654 -8.00 2.94 4.91
N TYR A 655 -8.18 1.87 5.69
CA TYR A 655 -7.79 0.53 5.26
C TYR A 655 -8.66 0.07 4.09
N TRP A 656 -9.98 0.04 4.27
CA TRP A 656 -10.93 -0.40 3.24
C TRP A 656 -10.78 0.39 1.95
N LYS A 657 -10.67 1.72 2.01
CA LYS A 657 -10.46 2.57 0.83
C LYS A 657 -9.27 2.16 -0.04
N ASN A 658 -8.20 1.64 0.55
CA ASN A 658 -7.00 1.21 -0.18
C ASN A 658 -7.01 -0.29 -0.56
N ALA A 659 -7.83 -1.09 0.12
CA ALA A 659 -7.86 -2.54 -0.04
C ALA A 659 -9.06 -3.02 -0.88
N ARG A 660 -10.18 -2.28 -0.87
CA ARG A 660 -11.48 -2.68 -1.42
C ARG A 660 -11.40 -3.20 -2.84
N ASP A 661 -10.74 -2.48 -3.75
CA ASP A 661 -10.75 -2.84 -5.17
C ASP A 661 -9.99 -4.16 -5.38
N ARG A 662 -8.92 -4.40 -4.61
CA ARG A 662 -8.10 -5.62 -4.68
C ARG A 662 -8.78 -6.82 -4.02
N ILE A 663 -9.60 -6.59 -3.00
CA ILE A 663 -10.37 -7.63 -2.31
C ILE A 663 -11.62 -7.99 -3.13
N ALA A 664 -12.36 -6.99 -3.62
CA ALA A 664 -13.55 -7.19 -4.42
C ALA A 664 -13.25 -7.81 -5.79
N SER A 665 -12.07 -7.55 -6.37
CA SER A 665 -11.65 -8.14 -7.64
C SER A 665 -11.13 -9.59 -7.51
N GLN A 666 -11.23 -10.23 -6.34
CA GLN A 666 -10.83 -11.62 -6.19
C GLN A 666 -11.84 -12.52 -6.88
N MET A 667 -11.35 -13.43 -7.72
CA MET A 667 -12.20 -14.39 -8.41
C MET A 667 -12.57 -15.53 -7.46
N VAL A 668 -13.86 -15.68 -7.17
CA VAL A 668 -14.40 -16.80 -6.41
C VAL A 668 -15.09 -17.76 -7.37
N VAL A 669 -14.74 -19.04 -7.27
CA VAL A 669 -15.43 -20.11 -8.00
C VAL A 669 -16.32 -20.86 -7.03
N TRP A 670 -17.61 -20.90 -7.32
CA TRP A 670 -18.62 -21.52 -6.48
C TRP A 670 -18.89 -22.96 -6.90
N PHE A 671 -19.18 -23.80 -5.91
CA PHE A 671 -19.48 -25.22 -6.10
C PHE A 671 -20.97 -25.47 -6.10
N THR A 672 -21.43 -26.34 -7.01
CA THR A 672 -22.77 -26.90 -6.95
C THR A 672 -22.78 -28.13 -6.04
N LYS A 673 -23.97 -28.59 -5.65
CA LYS A 673 -24.12 -29.78 -4.80
C LYS A 673 -23.48 -31.04 -5.40
N SER A 674 -23.45 -31.16 -6.73
CA SER A 674 -22.81 -32.29 -7.42
C SER A 674 -21.28 -32.25 -7.40
N ASP A 675 -20.68 -31.06 -7.20
CA ASP A 675 -19.23 -30.90 -7.25
C ASP A 675 -18.57 -31.21 -5.90
N LEU A 676 -19.34 -31.20 -4.81
CA LEU A 676 -18.85 -31.43 -3.45
C LEU A 676 -18.87 -32.92 -3.08
N PRO A 677 -17.87 -33.42 -2.35
CA PRO A 677 -17.93 -34.75 -1.74
C PRO A 677 -19.09 -34.86 -0.74
N GLU A 678 -19.71 -36.04 -0.62
CA GLU A 678 -20.82 -36.29 0.32
C GLU A 678 -20.48 -35.91 1.77
N THR A 679 -19.21 -36.02 2.17
CA THR A 679 -18.74 -35.65 3.52
C THR A 679 -18.87 -34.15 3.82
N VAL A 680 -18.87 -33.31 2.78
CA VAL A 680 -18.96 -31.84 2.88
C VAL A 680 -20.41 -31.37 2.74
N HIS A 681 -21.32 -32.23 2.26
CA HIS A 681 -22.72 -31.88 2.08
C HIS A 681 -23.34 -31.49 3.41
N ASP A 682 -23.85 -30.26 3.48
CA ASP A 682 -24.50 -29.75 4.66
C ASP A 682 -26.02 -29.81 4.54
N ARG A 683 -26.71 -30.04 5.67
CA ARG A 683 -28.18 -30.03 5.71
C ARG A 683 -28.75 -28.61 5.56
N ASP A 684 -27.96 -27.58 5.93
CA ASP A 684 -28.37 -26.17 6.01
C ASP A 684 -28.03 -25.33 4.75
N SER A 685 -27.79 -25.98 3.60
CA SER A 685 -27.59 -25.34 2.29
C SER A 685 -26.54 -24.21 2.24
N SER A 686 -25.40 -24.36 2.94
CA SER A 686 -24.32 -23.38 2.83
C SER A 686 -23.60 -23.50 1.48
N ASP A 687 -23.45 -22.38 0.77
CA ASP A 687 -22.65 -22.31 -0.45
C ASP A 687 -21.16 -22.33 -0.13
N TYR A 688 -20.41 -23.19 -0.83
CA TYR A 688 -18.96 -23.27 -0.74
C TYR A 688 -18.33 -22.74 -2.02
N GLY A 689 -17.23 -22.02 -1.86
CA GLY A 689 -16.45 -21.51 -2.97
C GLY A 689 -14.97 -21.51 -2.64
N VAL A 690 -14.14 -21.21 -3.63
CA VAL A 690 -12.69 -21.21 -3.48
C VAL A 690 -12.10 -20.04 -4.25
N ILE A 691 -11.04 -19.48 -3.67
CA ILE A 691 -10.19 -18.48 -4.30
C ILE A 691 -8.82 -19.12 -4.53
N LEU A 692 -8.34 -19.08 -5.78
CA LEU A 692 -6.96 -19.40 -6.09
C LEU A 692 -6.17 -18.09 -6.18
N PRO A 693 -5.34 -17.76 -5.17
CA PRO A 693 -4.55 -16.54 -5.21
C PRO A 693 -3.54 -16.62 -6.37
N ARG A 694 -3.44 -15.54 -7.15
CA ARG A 694 -2.54 -15.41 -8.30
C ARG A 694 -1.10 -15.12 -7.83
N LEU A 695 -0.55 -16.08 -7.12
CA LEU A 695 0.74 -16.00 -6.46
C LEU A 695 1.87 -16.20 -7.47
N ILE A 696 2.90 -15.35 -7.36
CA ILE A 696 4.18 -15.52 -8.08
C ILE A 696 5.15 -16.16 -7.07
N PRO A 697 5.50 -17.46 -7.19
CA PRO A 697 6.32 -18.16 -6.20
C PRO A 697 7.64 -17.45 -5.87
N ALA A 698 8.32 -16.91 -6.88
CA ALA A 698 9.52 -16.09 -6.70
C ALA A 698 9.37 -14.72 -7.37
N GLY A 699 8.59 -13.81 -6.77
CA GLY A 699 8.34 -12.48 -7.34
C GLY A 699 9.34 -11.39 -6.95
N THR A 700 10.24 -11.69 -6.01
CA THR A 700 11.29 -10.77 -5.53
C THR A 700 12.68 -11.38 -5.70
N VAL A 701 13.73 -10.55 -5.72
CA VAL A 701 15.13 -11.02 -5.82
C VAL A 701 15.54 -11.88 -4.61
N THR A 702 14.87 -11.71 -3.47
CA THR A 702 15.01 -12.59 -2.30
C THR A 702 14.26 -13.92 -2.44
N ARG A 703 13.59 -14.13 -3.58
CA ARG A 703 12.78 -15.30 -3.95
C ARG A 703 11.55 -15.50 -3.07
N ARG A 704 11.11 -14.46 -2.35
CA ARG A 704 9.82 -14.49 -1.66
C ARG A 704 8.68 -14.42 -2.67
N ALA A 705 7.61 -15.15 -2.35
CA ALA A 705 6.37 -15.06 -3.09
C ALA A 705 5.79 -13.64 -3.04
N VAL A 706 5.11 -13.29 -4.12
CA VAL A 706 4.41 -12.00 -4.25
C VAL A 706 2.96 -12.27 -4.64
N GLU A 707 2.07 -11.72 -3.84
CA GLU A 707 0.64 -11.63 -4.13
C GLU A 707 0.12 -10.38 -3.39
N PRO A 708 -0.59 -9.46 -4.07
CA PRO A 708 -0.88 -8.13 -3.53
C PRO A 708 -1.98 -8.07 -2.46
N THR A 709 -2.80 -9.11 -2.28
CA THR A 709 -3.99 -9.09 -1.41
C THR A 709 -3.78 -9.93 -0.14
N TRP A 710 -3.53 -11.22 -0.31
CA TRP A 710 -3.44 -12.24 0.73
C TRP A 710 -2.08 -12.23 1.45
N LEU A 711 -0.96 -12.11 0.71
CA LEU A 711 0.37 -12.01 1.35
C LEU A 711 0.63 -10.65 1.99
N THR A 712 -0.21 -9.65 1.72
CA THR A 712 -0.17 -8.34 2.39
C THR A 712 -1.32 -8.11 3.35
N ALA A 713 -2.17 -9.12 3.56
CA ALA A 713 -3.34 -9.03 4.42
C ALA A 713 -2.93 -8.65 5.85
N SER A 714 -3.50 -7.56 6.35
CA SER A 714 -3.26 -7.13 7.72
C SER A 714 -3.94 -8.05 8.71
N ASN A 715 -3.52 -7.97 9.97
CA ASN A 715 -4.31 -8.52 11.06
C ASN A 715 -5.59 -7.69 11.25
N ALA A 716 -6.56 -8.31 11.93
CA ALA A 716 -7.79 -7.71 12.37
C ALA A 716 -7.54 -6.55 13.36
N TYR A 717 -8.21 -5.43 13.16
CA TYR A 717 -8.20 -4.28 14.06
C TYR A 717 -9.62 -3.71 14.19
N ILE A 718 -10.08 -3.53 15.43
CA ILE A 718 -11.42 -3.01 15.77
C ILE A 718 -11.66 -1.63 15.13
N ASP A 719 -10.62 -0.82 14.98
CA ASP A 719 -10.68 0.54 14.45
C ASP A 719 -10.47 0.61 12.93
N ARG A 720 -10.64 -0.50 12.19
CA ARG A 720 -10.46 -0.56 10.73
C ARG A 720 -11.49 -1.46 10.06
N VAL A 721 -12.33 -0.86 9.22
CA VAL A 721 -13.33 -1.59 8.40
C VAL A 721 -12.61 -2.54 7.44
N GLY A 722 -13.08 -3.79 7.38
CA GLY A 722 -12.57 -4.83 6.49
C GLY A 722 -11.16 -5.36 6.84
N SER A 723 -10.66 -5.10 8.05
CA SER A 723 -9.40 -5.69 8.50
C SER A 723 -9.49 -7.20 8.80
N GLU A 724 -10.71 -7.74 8.87
CA GLU A 724 -11.04 -9.14 9.16
C GLU A 724 -10.85 -10.10 7.98
N LEU A 725 -10.29 -9.65 6.85
CA LEU A 725 -10.17 -10.43 5.61
C LEU A 725 -9.70 -11.89 5.79
N LYS A 726 -8.71 -12.13 6.66
CA LYS A 726 -8.16 -13.47 6.92
C LYS A 726 -9.20 -14.45 7.47
N SER A 727 -10.18 -13.97 8.23
CA SER A 727 -11.24 -14.80 8.83
C SER A 727 -12.25 -15.34 7.82
N MET A 728 -12.24 -14.80 6.59
CA MET A 728 -13.09 -15.27 5.50
C MET A 728 -12.58 -16.56 4.87
N VAL A 729 -11.32 -16.91 5.11
CA VAL A 729 -10.78 -18.21 4.71
C VAL A 729 -11.26 -19.23 5.74
N GLN A 730 -12.19 -20.09 5.33
CA GLN A 730 -12.87 -21.01 6.23
C GLN A 730 -12.79 -22.42 5.68
N ALA A 731 -12.35 -23.36 6.52
CA ALA A 731 -12.28 -24.76 6.14
C ALA A 731 -13.68 -25.30 5.84
N PRO A 732 -13.88 -26.09 4.77
CA PRO A 732 -15.14 -26.75 4.51
C PRO A 732 -15.45 -27.78 5.61
N LYS A 733 -16.72 -28.13 5.79
CA LYS A 733 -17.15 -29.11 6.78
C LYS A 733 -16.38 -30.42 6.66
N GLY A 734 -15.87 -30.92 7.79
CA GLY A 734 -15.03 -32.13 7.84
C GLY A 734 -13.54 -31.86 7.63
N TYR A 735 -13.14 -30.64 7.28
CA TYR A 735 -11.73 -30.24 7.10
C TYR A 735 -11.31 -29.22 8.16
N HIS A 736 -10.01 -29.15 8.43
CA HIS A 736 -9.41 -28.16 9.33
C HIS A 736 -8.16 -27.58 8.66
N ILE A 737 -7.95 -26.27 8.81
CA ILE A 737 -6.71 -25.62 8.38
C ILE A 737 -5.72 -25.72 9.55
N VAL A 738 -4.62 -26.43 9.33
CA VAL A 738 -3.52 -26.53 10.29
C VAL A 738 -2.38 -25.65 9.79
N GLY A 739 -1.92 -24.75 10.64
CA GLY A 739 -0.81 -23.86 10.34
C GLY A 739 0.06 -23.65 11.57
N ALA A 740 1.32 -23.31 11.35
CA ALA A 740 2.26 -22.91 12.39
C ALA A 740 2.93 -21.61 11.97
N ASP A 741 2.96 -20.62 12.86
CA ASP A 741 3.72 -19.39 12.67
C ASP A 741 5.04 -19.51 13.44
N VAL A 742 6.16 -19.36 12.74
CA VAL A 742 7.49 -19.41 13.35
C VAL A 742 7.90 -18.00 13.71
N ASP A 743 7.73 -17.66 14.98
CA ASP A 743 8.07 -16.35 15.49
C ASP A 743 9.52 -15.98 15.17
N SER A 744 9.69 -14.82 14.53
CA SER A 744 11.01 -14.22 14.32
C SER A 744 12.00 -15.12 13.57
N GLN A 745 11.52 -15.99 12.66
CA GLN A 745 12.35 -16.91 11.88
C GLN A 745 13.63 -16.28 11.31
N GLU A 746 13.53 -15.07 10.76
CA GLU A 746 14.66 -14.33 10.17
C GLU A 746 15.72 -13.92 11.21
N LEU A 747 15.26 -13.51 12.40
CA LEU A 747 16.14 -13.16 13.52
C LEU A 747 16.85 -14.41 14.04
N TRP A 748 16.17 -15.55 14.04
CA TRP A 748 16.72 -16.83 14.48
C TRP A 748 17.79 -17.35 13.51
N ILE A 749 17.56 -17.22 12.20
CA ILE A 749 18.58 -17.53 11.19
C ILE A 749 19.80 -16.62 11.38
N ALA A 750 19.58 -15.31 11.57
CA ALA A 750 20.66 -14.37 11.79
C ALA A 750 21.44 -14.65 13.09
N SER A 751 20.76 -15.10 14.14
CA SER A 751 21.39 -15.42 15.43
C SER A 751 22.22 -16.69 15.35
N ILE A 752 21.71 -17.74 14.69
CA ILE A 752 22.44 -19.00 14.48
C ILE A 752 23.72 -18.77 13.68
N LEU A 753 23.66 -17.96 12.61
CA LEU A 753 24.85 -17.61 11.83
C LEU A 753 25.91 -16.88 12.67
N ALA A 754 25.47 -15.98 13.56
CA ALA A 754 26.38 -15.27 14.46
C ALA A 754 26.99 -16.19 15.52
N ASP A 755 26.18 -17.06 16.11
CA ASP A 755 26.59 -18.03 17.13
C ASP A 755 27.57 -19.06 16.56
N ALA A 756 27.29 -19.57 15.35
CA ALA A 756 28.15 -20.50 14.63
C ALA A 756 29.56 -19.91 14.43
N HIS A 757 29.65 -18.68 13.92
CA HIS A 757 30.95 -18.04 13.68
C HIS A 757 31.67 -17.62 14.98
N PHE A 758 30.94 -17.27 16.04
CA PHE A 758 31.57 -16.73 17.25
C PHE A 758 32.19 -17.82 18.13
N ALA A 759 31.44 -18.86 18.43
CA ALA A 759 31.87 -19.92 19.35
C ALA A 759 31.26 -21.31 19.02
N GLU A 760 30.62 -21.47 17.86
CA GLU A 760 29.96 -22.73 17.44
C GLU A 760 28.93 -23.25 18.45
N MET A 761 28.39 -22.35 19.28
CA MET A 761 27.47 -22.67 20.37
C MET A 761 26.23 -21.80 20.29
N HIS A 762 25.06 -22.43 20.20
CA HIS A 762 23.80 -21.69 20.14
C HIS A 762 23.58 -20.87 21.42
N GLY A 763 23.22 -19.59 21.27
CA GLY A 763 22.98 -18.66 22.38
C GLY A 763 24.23 -18.03 22.97
N CYS A 764 25.41 -18.25 22.38
CA CYS A 764 26.67 -17.70 22.90
C CYS A 764 26.84 -16.18 22.64
N THR A 765 26.19 -15.66 21.60
CA THR A 765 26.17 -14.23 21.29
C THR A 765 24.98 -13.55 21.96
N ALA A 766 25.06 -12.23 22.14
CA ALA A 766 23.93 -11.46 22.67
C ALA A 766 22.67 -11.59 21.80
N ILE A 767 22.80 -11.68 20.48
CA ILE A 767 21.67 -11.87 19.56
C ILE A 767 21.06 -13.28 19.70
N GLY A 768 21.88 -14.33 19.79
CA GLY A 768 21.44 -15.69 20.10
C GLY A 768 20.71 -15.76 21.43
N TRP A 769 21.31 -15.19 22.47
CA TRP A 769 20.72 -15.19 23.81
C TRP A 769 19.38 -14.44 23.86
N MET A 770 19.31 -13.23 23.28
CA MET A 770 18.08 -12.42 23.28
C MET A 770 16.94 -13.03 22.45
N THR A 771 17.25 -13.87 21.47
CA THR A 771 16.25 -14.56 20.64
C THR A 771 15.78 -15.86 21.28
N LEU A 772 16.66 -16.59 21.96
CA LEU A 772 16.34 -17.87 22.60
C LEU A 772 15.76 -17.73 24.01
N GLN A 773 16.35 -16.88 24.84
CA GLN A 773 16.07 -16.78 26.28
C GLN A 773 15.53 -15.39 26.68
N GLY A 774 15.46 -14.45 25.74
CA GLY A 774 14.94 -13.11 25.99
C GLY A 774 13.47 -13.14 26.42
N ASN A 775 13.16 -12.47 27.52
CA ASN A 775 11.80 -12.38 28.05
C ASN A 775 11.27 -10.96 27.89
N LYS A 776 10.07 -10.84 27.33
CA LYS A 776 9.36 -9.56 27.16
C LYS A 776 9.03 -8.88 28.50
N ALA A 777 8.64 -9.65 29.52
CA ALA A 777 8.27 -9.11 30.83
C ALA A 777 9.49 -8.51 31.57
N VAL A 778 10.65 -9.13 31.42
CA VAL A 778 11.93 -8.65 32.01
C VAL A 778 12.59 -7.59 31.11
N GLY A 779 12.11 -7.40 29.89
CA GLY A 779 12.68 -6.47 28.91
C GLY A 779 14.02 -6.92 28.34
N THR A 780 14.37 -8.20 28.50
CA THR A 780 15.63 -8.78 28.01
C THR A 780 15.53 -9.26 26.56
N ASP A 781 14.33 -9.28 25.97
CA ASP A 781 14.16 -9.55 24.54
C ASP A 781 14.72 -8.42 23.67
N MET A 782 15.12 -8.78 22.45
CA MET A 782 15.82 -7.86 21.54
C MET A 782 15.02 -6.57 21.26
N HIS A 783 13.70 -6.65 21.14
CA HIS A 783 12.89 -5.47 20.83
C HIS A 783 12.79 -4.53 22.02
N SER A 784 12.58 -5.06 23.23
CA SER A 784 12.50 -4.24 24.44
C SER A 784 13.85 -3.62 24.80
N ARG A 785 14.97 -4.33 24.61
CA ARG A 785 16.31 -3.75 24.80
C ARG A 785 16.60 -2.61 23.82
N THR A 786 16.30 -2.79 22.53
CA THR A 786 16.44 -1.71 21.53
C THR A 786 15.50 -0.54 21.85
N ALA A 787 14.28 -0.82 22.29
CA ALA A 787 13.31 0.20 22.68
C ALA A 787 13.82 1.05 23.86
N ALA A 788 14.33 0.40 24.91
CA ALA A 788 14.87 1.05 26.10
C ALA A 788 16.14 1.87 25.80
N SER A 789 17.03 1.38 24.94
CA SER A 789 18.30 2.07 24.65
C SER A 789 18.12 3.38 23.88
N VAL A 790 17.08 3.46 23.03
CA VAL A 790 16.80 4.61 22.16
C VAL A 790 15.66 5.50 22.70
N GLY A 791 14.81 4.95 23.56
CA GLY A 791 13.63 5.61 24.13
C GLY A 791 12.47 5.66 23.14
N ILE A 792 12.13 4.52 22.54
CA ILE A 792 11.04 4.35 21.56
C ILE A 792 10.10 3.23 21.98
N SER A 793 8.94 3.09 21.32
CA SER A 793 8.05 1.97 21.60
C SER A 793 8.63 0.64 21.10
N ARG A 794 8.15 -0.47 21.66
CA ARG A 794 8.59 -1.82 21.24
C ARG A 794 8.27 -2.10 19.78
N ASP A 795 7.13 -1.65 19.27
CA ASP A 795 6.74 -1.84 17.87
C ASP A 795 7.63 -1.04 16.93
N GLN A 796 8.00 0.19 17.31
CA GLN A 796 8.97 1.00 16.60
C GLN A 796 10.36 0.33 16.59
N ALA A 797 10.78 -0.24 17.73
CA ALA A 797 12.02 -1.00 17.83
C ALA A 797 12.00 -2.28 16.98
N LYS A 798 10.84 -2.93 16.81
CA LYS A 798 10.67 -4.05 15.88
C LYS A 798 11.02 -3.61 14.45
N VAL A 799 10.43 -2.52 13.96
CA VAL A 799 10.72 -1.99 12.62
C VAL A 799 12.21 -1.71 12.43
N ILE A 800 12.86 -1.08 13.41
CA ILE A 800 14.30 -0.78 13.34
C ILE A 800 15.16 -2.05 13.34
N ASN A 801 14.88 -3.03 14.21
CA ASN A 801 15.66 -4.27 14.30
C ASN A 801 15.60 -5.05 12.98
N TYR A 802 14.42 -5.17 12.38
CA TYR A 802 14.27 -5.83 11.07
C TYR A 802 14.97 -5.03 9.97
N ALA A 803 14.74 -3.71 9.87
CA ALA A 803 15.41 -2.88 8.87
C ALA A 803 16.94 -3.00 8.95
N ARG A 804 17.49 -3.05 10.16
CA ARG A 804 18.93 -3.25 10.42
C ARG A 804 19.44 -4.59 9.86
N ILE A 805 18.70 -5.67 10.08
CA ILE A 805 19.09 -7.02 9.59
C ILE A 805 19.04 -7.08 8.07
N TYR A 806 18.11 -6.36 7.45
CA TYR A 806 18.06 -6.17 6.00
C TYR A 806 19.13 -5.22 5.43
N GLY A 807 20.11 -4.81 6.24
CA GLY A 807 21.24 -4.01 5.79
C GLY A 807 21.01 -2.50 5.83
N ALA A 808 19.94 -2.01 6.46
CA ALA A 808 19.78 -0.59 6.69
C ALA A 808 20.95 -0.04 7.54
N GLY A 809 21.52 1.08 7.10
CA GLY A 809 22.62 1.75 7.79
C GLY A 809 22.17 2.77 8.84
N GLN A 810 23.16 3.39 9.48
CA GLN A 810 22.94 4.47 10.44
C GLN A 810 22.10 5.65 9.87
N PRO A 811 22.30 6.12 8.62
CA PRO A 811 21.50 7.22 8.07
C PRO A 811 20.00 6.88 7.97
N PHE A 812 19.68 5.62 7.67
CA PHE A 812 18.30 5.16 7.62
C PHE A 812 17.67 5.16 9.02
N ALA A 813 18.37 4.61 10.01
CA ALA A 813 17.88 4.61 11.39
C ALA A 813 17.71 6.03 11.94
N GLN A 814 18.62 6.95 11.64
CA GLN A 814 18.49 8.36 12.02
C GLN A 814 17.19 8.95 11.47
N ARG A 815 16.91 8.79 10.17
CA ARG A 815 15.68 9.28 9.54
C ARG A 815 14.44 8.65 10.18
N LEU A 816 14.47 7.35 10.42
CA LEU A 816 13.33 6.63 11.00
C LEU A 816 13.06 7.06 12.46
N LEU A 817 14.11 7.32 13.25
CA LEU A 817 13.98 7.86 14.60
C LEU A 817 13.36 9.26 14.60
N MET A 818 13.75 10.12 13.65
CA MET A 818 13.13 11.44 13.46
C MET A 818 11.66 11.33 13.01
N GLN A 819 11.30 10.29 12.25
CA GLN A 819 9.91 10.04 11.88
C GLN A 819 9.07 9.56 13.06
N PHE A 820 9.61 8.68 13.90
CA PHE A 820 8.93 8.22 15.11
C PHE A 820 8.75 9.36 16.10
N ASN A 821 9.81 10.11 16.35
CA ASN A 821 9.80 11.27 17.22
C ASN A 821 10.33 12.51 16.47
N HIS A 822 9.39 13.35 16.04
CA HIS A 822 9.70 14.57 15.28
C HIS A 822 10.44 15.63 16.09
N ARG A 823 10.48 15.49 17.42
CA ARG A 823 11.22 16.39 18.33
C ARG A 823 12.71 16.09 18.42
N LEU A 824 13.16 14.94 17.86
CA LEU A 824 14.58 14.61 17.83
C LEU A 824 15.28 15.42 16.73
N ASP A 825 16.30 16.17 17.13
CA ASP A 825 17.21 16.80 16.17
C ASP A 825 18.03 15.75 15.42
N ALA A 826 18.50 16.10 14.22
CA ALA A 826 19.36 15.27 13.40
C ALA A 826 20.64 14.84 14.16
N GLN A 827 21.25 15.70 14.98
CA GLN A 827 22.46 15.35 15.74
C GLN A 827 22.13 14.40 16.90
N GLU A 828 21.04 14.65 17.62
CA GLU A 828 20.56 13.76 18.68
C GLU A 828 20.16 12.38 18.12
N ALA A 829 19.41 12.35 17.02
CA ALA A 829 19.01 11.13 16.34
C ALA A 829 20.22 10.35 15.79
N SER A 830 21.23 11.04 15.26
CA SER A 830 22.49 10.44 14.81
C SER A 830 23.25 9.81 15.98
N THR A 831 23.33 10.50 17.12
CA THR A 831 23.99 10.00 18.33
C THR A 831 23.28 8.77 18.89
N LYS A 832 21.94 8.81 18.97
CA LYS A 832 21.11 7.67 19.37
C LYS A 832 21.28 6.48 18.42
N ALA A 833 21.27 6.73 17.11
CA ALA A 833 21.53 5.68 16.12
C ALA A 833 22.93 5.08 16.30
N LYS A 834 23.99 5.90 16.41
CA LYS A 834 25.36 5.41 16.67
C LYS A 834 25.44 4.53 17.92
N LYS A 835 24.85 4.99 19.03
CA LYS A 835 24.82 4.23 20.29
C LYS A 835 24.12 2.88 20.10
N MET A 836 22.96 2.87 19.44
CA MET A 836 22.22 1.64 19.15
C MET A 836 23.02 0.66 18.29
N TYR A 837 23.64 1.12 17.20
CA TYR A 837 24.46 0.27 16.33
C TYR A 837 25.70 -0.25 17.07
N ALA A 838 26.38 0.59 17.85
CA ALA A 838 27.54 0.18 18.64
C ALA A 838 27.19 -0.91 19.69
N GLN A 839 26.05 -0.76 20.37
CA GLN A 839 25.60 -1.74 21.39
C GLN A 839 25.19 -3.09 20.78
N THR A 840 24.62 -3.09 19.58
CA THR A 840 24.00 -4.29 18.99
C THR A 840 24.82 -4.96 17.90
N LYS A 841 25.49 -4.19 17.03
CA LYS A 841 26.32 -4.68 15.92
C LYS A 841 27.83 -4.57 16.20
N GLY A 842 28.20 -3.83 17.23
CA GLY A 842 29.60 -3.48 17.49
C GLY A 842 30.10 -2.33 16.62
N VAL A 843 31.38 -2.03 16.74
CA VAL A 843 32.08 -1.02 15.93
C VAL A 843 32.74 -1.74 14.77
N ARG A 844 32.61 -1.20 13.53
CA ARG A 844 33.39 -1.72 12.40
C ARG A 844 34.88 -1.53 12.72
N VAL A 845 35.59 -2.64 12.87
CA VAL A 845 37.05 -2.65 12.94
C VAL A 845 37.52 -3.08 11.55
N ALA A 846 38.38 -2.28 10.94
CA ALA A 846 39.10 -2.72 9.74
C ALA A 846 40.02 -3.86 10.20
N VAL A 847 39.73 -5.08 9.75
CA VAL A 847 40.64 -6.20 9.94
C VAL A 847 41.60 -6.11 8.75
N PRO A 848 42.90 -5.82 8.96
CA PRO A 848 43.85 -5.81 7.86
C PRO A 848 43.92 -7.21 7.26
N GLU A 849 43.68 -7.31 5.96
CA GLU A 849 43.73 -8.58 5.25
C GLU A 849 45.20 -8.87 4.95
N VAL A 850 45.76 -9.94 5.52
CA VAL A 850 47.14 -10.29 5.24
C VAL A 850 47.18 -11.09 3.94
N VAL A 851 47.41 -10.40 2.83
CA VAL A 851 47.65 -11.04 1.53
C VAL A 851 49.17 -11.17 1.37
N GLU A 852 49.65 -12.39 1.18
CA GLU A 852 51.09 -12.69 0.99
C GLU A 852 52.03 -12.14 2.07
N GLY A 853 51.58 -12.11 3.33
CA GLY A 853 52.40 -11.65 4.45
C GLY A 853 52.53 -10.12 4.58
N GLN A 854 51.79 -9.35 3.76
CA GLN A 854 51.64 -7.90 3.93
C GLN A 854 50.22 -7.57 4.40
N GLN A 855 50.11 -6.69 5.39
CA GLN A 855 48.82 -6.13 5.81
C GLN A 855 48.28 -5.21 4.71
N VAL A 856 47.09 -5.53 4.20
CA VAL A 856 46.30 -4.70 3.26
C VAL A 856 45.11 -4.10 3.97
#